data_AF-A0A2E4ZUJ4-F1
#
_entry.id   AF-A0A2E4ZUJ4-F1
#
_cell.length_a   1.000
_cell.length_b   1.000
_cell.length_c   1.000
_cell.angle_alpha   90.00
_cell.angle_beta   90.00
_cell.angle_gamma   90.00
#
_symmetry.space_group_name_H-M   'P 1'
#
loop_
_entity.id
_entity.type
_entity.pdbx_description
1 polymer ?
#
loop_
_entity_poly.entity_id
_entity_poly.type
_entity_poly.pdbx_seq_one_letter_code
_entity_poly.pdbx_strand_id
1 'polypeptide(L)'
;MTIQPLAILASSGGHDYLYGLFFLILALIIGAATKHFLQKVPLPFTVLLLLIGLGMGALNRAYGPHGGHAHEHGDEHAAHAEGLWHKVVDTVSGAITWGGNLDGHLILYVFLPILIFEAGFALDVHTFKKSVLNAFYLAGPGIVTATIMTGSCFAGMIMLFGDSGGVLADWNVEAGAYIWLISMLFGAVVSATDPVAVVALLKELGASKKLGTLIEGESLLNDGTAIVAFVILSAAVFGTGTFTVGAAVIGFGKIGAAGGLLGVLIGLIAILWMRKVFNDPMVEITVVLVTSYAVFFICEYFFHVSGVLGLVALGILMAGVGSKRISPEVAHFMHEFWEMAAFIANVIIFIVVGVVIAQKVQPEPMDYAILGLVYLAIHVVRGINILAFYPLMKKAGYGLPKKDAIVVWWGALRGAIGLALALVVYSEHLRYEFQVEEGGSGYKEGTTGIFVASAEEANRFAAIAPARYHELAFLAHAKAEISHGKIVGISQSVETAEKNLGFLSSGGSMDVREKLSTGEQVVFIVGEGSGAVAKAALIGVSTKVREQFLFLISGIVLLTLLVNATTIKGLVNRLGLTALPAVKKLMFSNASGNIVKGCETEMDLLKGDRFLSGANWSVVRKYLPEPVTYPLTADEVAEMDTLSETRRRLLEKEKSSYWAQFKEGVLGAQSLGLLDNNLSEFLDLQGKEPLHQREYLEKILGIPKLLEALKDLPFFKNSFTERLAVVYDAAKAYVVAQDEVVKLVDGLASDLDDTGDAEKVAQVSNLLKNEIRQNRLLALNYLKDLHEQYPEVTVGIETKDAIRSVLNHERTNIKKLRKEGMLEPDETDRMVTAVEERMKDVMESSLELRIPEPEEVLREVTWVKGLPDRVISKIVDLSEQRSYNSGDRIMEQGGAGDGMIVITRGSVQVAIGDLVVDLLGRGAVIGEMSVLAGVPRTANVLADTSVTALWLSTESMQQVMSESSDLSSSLWKTAGSRFAENIISSRDPYRQWTQIQLRRWLNEGSVISPEDGEKVDLYGKTAVLIAGTVNLPGQDQPMTAPLLLDVAEATFSSQAKIFLRS
;
A
#
# COMPACT_ATOMS: atom_id res chain seq x y z
N MET A 1 5.09 29.67 31.81
CA MET A 1 6.55 29.68 32.05
C MET A 1 7.18 30.45 30.91
N THR A 2 8.00 31.44 31.24
CA THR A 2 8.67 32.34 30.32
C THR A 2 9.54 31.57 29.33
N ILE A 3 9.44 31.98 28.07
CA ILE A 3 9.99 31.37 26.88
C ILE A 3 11.52 31.46 26.95
N GLN A 4 12.21 30.33 27.10
CA GLN A 4 13.57 30.23 26.56
C GLN A 4 13.45 30.15 25.03
N PRO A 5 14.09 31.05 24.28
CA PRO A 5 14.15 30.89 22.83
C PRO A 5 14.88 29.59 22.53
N LEU A 6 14.28 28.77 21.66
CA LEU A 6 14.95 27.70 20.93
C LEU A 6 16.25 28.31 20.34
N ALA A 7 17.40 28.04 20.96
CA ALA A 7 18.71 28.40 20.43
C ALA A 7 19.08 27.47 19.26
N ILE A 8 18.13 27.22 18.37
CA ILE A 8 18.34 26.45 17.15
C ILE A 8 19.02 27.42 16.18
N LEU A 9 20.31 27.19 15.95
CA LEU A 9 21.24 27.94 15.08
C LEU A 9 22.05 29.08 15.73
N ALA A 10 22.15 29.19 17.06
CA ALA A 10 23.04 30.21 17.66
C ALA A 10 24.07 29.61 18.62
N SER A 11 24.99 28.78 18.10
CA SER A 11 26.33 28.66 18.70
C SER A 11 27.25 29.66 17.99
N SER A 12 28.06 30.37 18.79
CA SER A 12 29.16 31.31 18.47
C SER A 12 29.58 31.49 17.00
N GLY A 13 29.69 32.75 16.57
CA GLY A 13 30.02 33.11 15.19
C GLY A 13 31.37 32.59 14.66
N GLY A 14 31.40 32.38 13.34
CA GLY A 14 32.58 32.06 12.52
C GLY A 14 32.49 30.70 11.82
N HIS A 15 32.24 30.68 10.52
CA HIS A 15 32.32 29.50 9.61
C HIS A 15 31.57 28.18 9.95
N ASP A 16 30.97 27.99 11.13
CA ASP A 16 30.34 26.72 11.56
C ASP A 16 29.22 26.20 10.64
N TYR A 17 28.38 27.08 10.09
CA TYR A 17 27.34 26.67 9.15
C TYR A 17 27.91 26.12 7.83
N LEU A 18 29.09 26.60 7.43
CA LEU A 18 29.77 26.11 6.22
C LEU A 18 30.36 24.72 6.45
N TYR A 19 30.84 24.43 7.67
CA TYR A 19 31.26 23.08 8.06
C TYR A 19 30.08 22.11 8.05
N GLY A 20 28.90 22.51 8.54
CA GLY A 20 27.69 21.70 8.45
C GLY A 20 27.25 21.39 7.02
N LEU A 21 27.26 22.40 6.13
CA LEU A 21 26.97 22.20 4.71
C LEU A 21 27.99 21.26 4.05
N PHE A 22 29.28 21.46 4.34
CA PHE A 22 30.35 20.63 3.78
C PHE A 22 30.26 19.18 4.28
N PHE A 23 29.92 18.97 5.56
CA PHE A 23 29.67 17.65 6.12
C PHE A 23 28.54 16.93 5.37
N LEU A 24 27.44 17.63 5.06
CA LEU A 24 26.33 17.06 4.30
C LEU A 24 26.74 16.68 2.88
N ILE A 25 27.51 17.54 2.19
CA ILE A 25 28.07 17.24 0.87
C ILE A 25 28.95 15.98 0.93
N LEU A 26 29.86 15.92 1.91
CA LEU A 26 30.79 14.81 2.10
C LEU A 26 30.04 13.51 2.40
N ALA A 27 29.05 13.55 3.30
CA ALA A 27 28.23 12.40 3.67
C ALA A 27 27.47 11.84 2.45
N LEU A 28 26.87 12.70 1.63
CA LEU A 28 26.16 12.28 0.42
C LEU A 28 27.08 11.69 -0.65
N ILE A 29 28.27 12.27 -0.86
CA ILE A 29 29.28 11.71 -1.77
C ILE A 29 29.71 10.32 -1.30
N ILE A 30 29.99 10.16 0.00
CA ILE A 30 30.36 8.88 0.60
C ILE A 30 29.22 7.87 0.44
N GLY A 31 27.97 8.28 0.69
CA GLY A 31 26.79 7.43 0.52
C GLY A 31 26.64 6.92 -0.92
N ALA A 32 26.72 7.82 -1.89
CA ALA A 32 26.64 7.48 -3.31
C ALA A 32 27.80 6.57 -3.77
N ALA A 33 29.04 6.91 -3.38
CA ALA A 33 30.22 6.12 -3.70
C ALA A 33 30.15 4.72 -3.08
N THR A 34 29.72 4.61 -1.81
CA THR A 34 29.54 3.33 -1.12
C THR A 34 28.49 2.48 -1.82
N LYS A 35 27.33 3.07 -2.17
CA LYS A 35 26.26 2.36 -2.87
C LYS A 35 26.65 1.92 -4.28
N HIS A 36 27.55 2.62 -4.96
CA HIS A 36 27.95 2.28 -6.33
C HIS A 36 29.16 1.34 -6.40
N PHE A 37 30.25 1.66 -5.70
CA PHE A 37 31.52 0.93 -5.81
C PHE A 37 31.62 -0.27 -4.88
N LEU A 38 30.92 -0.27 -3.74
CA LEU A 38 31.04 -1.31 -2.72
C LEU A 38 29.88 -2.34 -2.75
N GLN A 39 29.08 -2.38 -3.82
CA GLN A 39 27.98 -3.34 -3.99
C GLN A 39 28.41 -4.81 -3.93
N LYS A 40 29.67 -5.10 -4.28
CA LYS A 40 30.22 -6.46 -4.28
C LYS A 40 30.74 -6.91 -2.92
N VAL A 41 30.83 -6.01 -1.95
CA VAL A 41 31.27 -6.35 -0.59
C VAL A 41 30.14 -7.10 0.11
N PRO A 42 30.40 -8.23 0.79
CA PRO A 42 29.36 -9.04 1.44
C PRO A 42 28.79 -8.40 2.73
N LEU A 43 29.05 -7.10 2.95
CA LEU A 43 28.59 -6.36 4.13
C LEU A 43 27.37 -5.50 3.78
N PRO A 44 26.40 -5.37 4.71
CA PRO A 44 25.28 -4.46 4.52
C PRO A 44 25.75 -3.01 4.31
N PHE A 45 25.00 -2.27 3.48
CA PHE A 45 25.30 -0.87 3.16
C PHE A 45 25.45 0.02 4.42
N THR A 46 24.56 -0.12 5.40
CA THR A 46 24.58 0.67 6.65
C THR A 46 25.81 0.40 7.51
N VAL A 47 26.34 -0.84 7.49
CA VAL A 47 27.59 -1.21 8.19
C VAL A 47 28.78 -0.49 7.59
N LEU A 48 28.86 -0.47 6.25
CA LEU A 48 29.94 0.21 5.55
C LEU A 48 29.97 1.70 5.90
N LEU A 49 28.82 2.36 5.90
CA LEU A 49 28.71 3.77 6.29
C LEU A 49 29.16 4.02 7.73
N LEU A 50 28.73 3.19 8.67
CA LEU A 50 29.11 3.30 10.08
C LEU A 50 30.63 3.13 10.26
N LEU A 51 31.24 2.14 9.59
CA LEU A 51 32.67 1.92 9.62
C LEU A 51 33.46 3.07 8.97
N ILE A 52 32.96 3.64 7.88
CA ILE A 52 33.55 4.83 7.26
C ILE A 52 33.48 6.01 8.22
N GLY A 53 32.33 6.25 8.86
CA GLY A 53 32.17 7.31 9.87
C GLY A 53 33.12 7.13 11.06
N LEU A 54 33.24 5.90 11.58
CA LEU A 54 34.19 5.54 12.64
C LEU A 54 35.64 5.82 12.23
N GLY A 55 36.02 5.41 11.02
CA GLY A 55 37.34 5.66 10.46
C GLY A 55 37.63 7.15 10.29
N MET A 56 36.69 7.91 9.74
CA MET A 56 36.80 9.37 9.58
C MET A 56 36.94 10.08 10.93
N GLY A 57 36.10 9.74 11.90
CA GLY A 57 36.15 10.34 13.22
C GLY A 57 37.44 10.00 13.97
N ALA A 58 37.94 8.76 13.86
CA ALA A 58 39.18 8.33 14.50
C ALA A 58 40.40 9.00 13.89
N LEU A 59 40.45 9.13 12.55
CA LEU A 59 41.49 9.87 11.85
C LEU A 59 41.47 11.35 12.23
N ASN A 60 40.29 11.97 12.32
CA ASN A 60 40.17 13.36 12.74
C ASN A 60 40.60 13.57 14.19
N ARG A 61 40.29 12.62 15.08
CA ARG A 61 40.74 12.67 16.48
C ARG A 61 42.26 12.56 16.59
N ALA A 62 42.87 11.69 15.80
CA ALA A 62 44.31 11.42 15.86
C ALA A 62 45.17 12.49 15.14
N TYR A 63 44.69 13.05 14.04
CA TYR A 63 45.49 13.89 13.13
C TYR A 63 44.81 15.18 12.67
N GLY A 64 43.57 15.45 13.09
CA GLY A 64 42.78 16.59 12.63
C GLY A 64 43.17 17.91 13.32
N PRO A 65 43.27 19.04 12.58
CA PRO A 65 43.48 20.37 13.14
C PRO A 65 42.46 20.77 14.22
N HIS A 66 41.23 20.29 14.10
CA HIS A 66 40.12 20.51 15.03
C HIS A 66 39.81 19.24 15.87
N GLY A 67 40.75 18.29 15.94
CA GLY A 67 40.64 17.06 16.71
C GLY A 67 41.01 17.24 18.20
N GLY A 68 40.64 16.29 19.04
CA GLY A 68 40.73 16.38 20.51
C GLY A 68 42.12 16.63 21.13
N HIS A 69 43.21 16.65 20.35
CA HIS A 69 44.56 16.97 20.83
C HIS A 69 45.01 18.41 20.52
N ALA A 70 44.23 19.21 19.79
CA ALA A 70 44.60 20.58 19.43
C ALA A 70 44.62 21.56 20.63
N HIS A 71 44.04 21.19 21.77
CA HIS A 71 44.01 22.05 22.97
C HIS A 71 45.25 21.93 23.87
N GLU A 72 46.15 20.97 23.67
CA GLU A 72 47.34 20.79 24.53
C GLU A 72 48.63 21.42 23.98
N HIS A 73 48.66 21.90 22.74
CA HIS A 73 49.81 22.64 22.20
C HIS A 73 49.35 24.04 21.79
N GLY A 74 49.71 25.02 22.63
CA GLY A 74 49.42 26.42 22.39
C GLY A 74 49.91 26.88 21.02
N ASP A 75 49.01 27.52 20.27
CA ASP A 75 49.11 28.79 19.55
C ASP A 75 50.44 29.29 18.90
N GLU A 76 51.47 28.47 18.67
CA GLU A 76 52.73 29.00 18.11
C GLU A 76 53.10 28.54 16.68
N HIS A 77 52.34 27.68 16.01
CA HIS A 77 52.72 27.20 14.66
C HIS A 77 51.68 27.29 13.53
N ALA A 78 50.55 27.98 13.71
CA ALA A 78 49.56 28.17 12.64
C ALA A 78 49.72 29.50 11.86
N ALA A 79 50.84 30.20 12.00
CA ALA A 79 51.19 31.32 11.13
C ALA A 79 52.01 30.81 9.93
N HIS A 80 51.41 30.88 8.74
CA HIS A 80 52.00 30.63 7.41
C HIS A 80 51.89 29.21 6.82
N ALA A 81 50.67 28.79 6.47
CA ALA A 81 50.46 27.78 5.42
C ALA A 81 49.27 28.16 4.53
N GLU A 82 49.43 29.18 3.68
CA GLU A 82 48.43 29.61 2.68
C GLU A 82 48.34 28.66 1.48
N GLY A 83 47.99 27.40 1.71
CA GLY A 83 47.79 26.39 0.67
C GLY A 83 46.33 25.94 0.57
N LEU A 84 45.84 25.69 -0.66
CA LEU A 84 44.50 25.13 -0.89
C LEU A 84 44.31 23.78 -0.16
N TRP A 85 45.36 22.97 -0.05
CA TRP A 85 45.34 21.70 0.69
C TRP A 85 45.09 21.90 2.19
N HIS A 86 45.71 22.90 2.83
CA HIS A 86 45.48 23.20 4.25
C HIS A 86 44.02 23.61 4.48
N LYS A 87 43.48 24.48 3.63
CA LYS A 87 42.06 24.88 3.70
C LYS A 87 41.11 23.68 3.54
N VAL A 88 41.43 22.75 2.64
CA VAL A 88 40.62 21.52 2.46
C VAL A 88 40.69 20.63 3.70
N VAL A 89 41.88 20.35 4.24
CA VAL A 89 42.06 19.53 5.45
C VAL A 89 41.37 20.17 6.65
N ASP A 90 41.51 21.47 6.81
CA ASP A 90 40.86 22.26 7.84
C ASP A 90 39.33 22.18 7.73
N THR A 91 38.79 22.36 6.53
CA THR A 91 37.34 22.26 6.27
C THR A 91 36.80 20.86 6.50
N VAL A 92 37.53 19.81 6.08
CA VAL A 92 37.17 18.41 6.34
C VAL A 92 37.18 18.14 7.84
N SER A 93 38.21 18.60 8.55
CA SER A 93 38.33 18.41 10.00
C SER A 93 37.22 19.13 10.76
N GLY A 94 36.96 20.39 10.43
CA GLY A 94 35.85 21.18 10.99
C GLY A 94 34.48 20.55 10.70
N ALA A 95 34.26 20.03 9.48
CA ALA A 95 33.03 19.34 9.12
C ALA A 95 32.82 18.04 9.92
N ILE A 96 33.86 17.23 10.11
CA ILE A 96 33.78 16.00 10.91
C ILE A 96 33.53 16.36 12.39
N THR A 97 34.21 17.36 12.94
CA THR A 97 33.98 17.85 14.32
C THR A 97 32.57 18.42 14.49
N TRP A 98 32.03 19.13 13.49
CA TRP A 98 30.64 19.59 13.48
C TRP A 98 29.66 18.40 13.52
N GLY A 99 29.88 17.39 12.68
CA GLY A 99 29.07 16.17 12.67
C GLY A 99 29.13 15.42 14.02
N GLY A 100 30.29 15.37 14.66
CA GLY A 100 30.47 14.81 16.00
C GLY A 100 29.74 15.56 17.11
N ASN A 101 29.43 16.84 16.90
CA ASN A 101 28.72 17.72 17.84
C ASN A 101 27.26 17.98 17.45
N LEU A 102 26.70 17.22 16.51
CA LEU A 102 25.30 17.34 16.13
C LEU A 102 24.37 16.98 17.28
N ASP A 103 23.37 17.82 17.53
CA ASP A 103 22.35 17.58 18.57
C ASP A 103 21.50 16.34 18.24
N GLY A 104 21.41 15.41 19.19
CA GLY A 104 20.60 14.20 19.07
C GLY A 104 19.11 14.48 18.82
N HIS A 105 18.57 15.57 19.36
CA HIS A 105 17.18 15.97 19.11
C HIS A 105 16.94 16.43 17.68
N LEU A 106 17.90 17.12 17.06
CA LEU A 106 17.80 17.51 15.64
C LEU A 106 17.76 16.28 14.73
N ILE A 107 18.54 15.24 15.08
CA ILE A 107 18.53 13.97 14.35
C ILE A 107 17.14 13.34 14.41
N LEU A 108 16.53 13.29 15.60
CA LEU A 108 15.17 12.77 15.77
C LEU A 108 14.14 13.60 15.02
N TYR A 109 14.14 14.92 15.14
CA TYR A 109 13.07 15.75 14.55
C TYR A 109 13.15 15.88 13.03
N VAL A 110 14.35 15.82 12.44
CA VAL A 110 14.52 15.95 10.99
C VAL A 110 14.38 14.61 10.29
N PHE A 111 15.04 13.56 10.77
CA PHE A 111 15.15 12.30 10.02
C PHE A 111 14.11 11.24 10.42
N LEU A 112 13.68 11.20 11.69
CA LEU A 112 12.73 10.19 12.15
C LEU A 112 11.39 10.26 11.41
N PRO A 113 10.80 11.45 11.15
CA PRO A 113 9.55 11.51 10.39
C PRO A 113 9.65 10.90 9.01
N ILE A 114 10.80 11.05 8.35
CA ILE A 114 11.05 10.46 7.03
C ILE A 114 11.14 8.95 7.11
N LEU A 115 11.97 8.43 8.01
CA LEU A 115 12.23 7.00 8.13
C LEU A 115 10.97 6.22 8.55
N ILE A 116 10.23 6.73 9.53
CA ILE A 116 9.02 6.07 10.04
C ILE A 116 7.89 6.14 9.02
N PHE A 117 7.71 7.29 8.37
CA PHE A 117 6.67 7.42 7.35
C PHE A 117 6.95 6.54 6.14
N GLU A 118 8.19 6.51 5.63
CA GLU A 118 8.57 5.65 4.51
C GLU A 118 8.33 4.17 4.83
N ALA A 119 8.80 3.70 5.98
CA ALA A 119 8.59 2.32 6.40
C ALA A 119 7.09 1.99 6.55
N GLY A 120 6.29 2.91 7.09
CA GLY A 120 4.84 2.76 7.18
C GLY A 120 4.12 2.78 5.83
N PHE A 121 4.58 3.61 4.89
CA PHE A 121 4.01 3.77 3.56
C PHE A 121 4.35 2.58 2.63
N ALA A 122 5.52 1.96 2.82
CA ALA A 122 5.97 0.79 2.06
C ALA A 122 5.31 -0.54 2.47
N LEU A 123 4.62 -0.59 3.62
CA LEU A 123 3.96 -1.80 4.13
C LEU A 123 2.83 -2.28 3.20
N ASP A 124 2.82 -3.59 2.94
CA ASP A 124 1.66 -4.25 2.33
C ASP A 124 0.51 -4.36 3.34
N VAL A 125 -0.43 -3.42 3.28
CA VAL A 125 -1.54 -3.31 4.26
C VAL A 125 -2.41 -4.56 4.31
N HIS A 126 -2.59 -5.27 3.19
CA HIS A 126 -3.38 -6.49 3.17
C HIS A 126 -2.72 -7.59 4.02
N THR A 127 -1.43 -7.81 3.78
CA THR A 127 -0.64 -8.80 4.51
C THR A 127 -0.48 -8.38 5.97
N PHE A 128 -0.19 -7.09 6.22
CA PHE A 128 -0.03 -6.53 7.56
C PHE A 128 -1.31 -6.64 8.40
N LYS A 129 -2.50 -6.38 7.83
CA LYS A 129 -3.77 -6.50 8.57
C LYS A 129 -3.98 -7.91 9.15
N LYS A 130 -3.52 -8.94 8.43
CA LYS A 130 -3.60 -10.33 8.90
C LYS A 130 -2.48 -10.69 9.89
N SER A 131 -1.34 -9.99 9.87
CA SER A 131 -0.22 -10.20 10.82
C SER A 131 -0.16 -9.19 11.96
N VAL A 132 -1.06 -8.20 12.01
CA VAL A 132 -1.00 -7.07 12.95
C VAL A 132 -1.00 -7.51 14.40
N LEU A 133 -1.73 -8.58 14.74
CA LEU A 133 -1.75 -9.13 16.10
C LEU A 133 -0.38 -9.72 16.48
N ASN A 134 0.31 -10.39 15.55
CA ASN A 134 1.66 -10.91 15.79
C ASN A 134 2.65 -9.77 16.01
N ALA A 135 2.60 -8.74 15.17
CA ALA A 135 3.42 -7.55 15.32
C ALA A 135 3.11 -6.81 16.64
N PHE A 136 1.84 -6.67 17.01
CA PHE A 136 1.40 -6.02 18.24
C PHE A 136 1.87 -6.75 19.51
N TYR A 137 1.79 -8.08 19.56
CA TYR A 137 2.28 -8.83 20.73
C TYR A 137 3.77 -8.65 20.96
N LEU A 138 4.56 -8.61 19.88
CA LEU A 138 6.01 -8.41 19.94
C LEU A 138 6.38 -6.95 20.23
N ALA A 139 5.73 -5.99 19.58
CA ALA A 139 6.08 -4.57 19.69
C ALA A 139 5.43 -3.86 20.89
N GLY A 140 4.29 -4.33 21.38
CA GLY A 140 3.62 -3.77 22.56
C GLY A 140 4.10 -4.46 23.85
N PRO A 141 3.43 -5.53 24.32
CA PRO A 141 3.84 -6.26 25.51
C PRO A 141 5.28 -6.81 25.43
N GLY A 142 5.73 -7.23 24.24
CA GLY A 142 7.07 -7.73 24.02
C GLY A 142 8.17 -6.70 24.28
N ILE A 143 7.99 -5.42 23.91
CA ILE A 143 8.92 -4.33 24.27
C ILE A 143 8.95 -4.08 25.77
N VAL A 144 7.80 -4.06 26.43
CA VAL A 144 7.73 -3.78 27.87
C VAL A 144 8.46 -4.86 28.65
N THR A 145 8.20 -6.13 28.31
CA THR A 145 8.88 -7.28 28.91
C THR A 145 10.37 -7.32 28.56
N ALA A 146 10.75 -7.04 27.30
CA ALA A 146 12.15 -6.95 26.89
C ALA A 146 12.91 -5.83 27.61
N THR A 147 12.30 -4.66 27.78
CA THR A 147 12.84 -3.52 28.53
C THR A 147 13.12 -3.90 29.98
N ILE A 148 12.14 -4.54 30.65
CA ILE A 148 12.28 -4.98 32.05
C ILE A 148 13.35 -6.06 32.17
N MET A 149 13.34 -7.06 31.29
CA MET A 149 14.29 -8.18 31.34
C MET A 149 15.72 -7.75 31.00
N THR A 150 15.90 -6.96 29.95
CA THR A 150 17.21 -6.42 29.55
C THR A 150 17.74 -5.48 30.62
N GLY A 151 16.89 -4.60 31.15
CA GLY A 151 17.25 -3.73 32.26
C GLY A 151 17.60 -4.50 33.54
N SER A 152 16.89 -5.60 33.84
CA SER A 152 17.24 -6.45 34.99
C SER A 152 18.57 -7.19 34.79
N CYS A 153 18.85 -7.66 33.57
CA CYS A 153 20.15 -8.27 33.25
C CYS A 153 21.28 -7.25 33.38
N PHE A 154 21.06 -6.02 32.92
CA PHE A 154 22.04 -4.95 33.01
C PHE A 154 22.24 -4.46 34.45
N ALA A 155 21.18 -4.31 35.23
CA ALA A 155 21.26 -4.05 36.67
C ALA A 155 22.05 -5.16 37.39
N GLY A 156 21.83 -6.42 37.04
CA GLY A 156 22.63 -7.55 37.55
C GLY A 156 24.11 -7.44 37.17
N MET A 157 24.43 -7.00 35.95
CA MET A 157 25.82 -6.73 35.54
C MET A 157 26.44 -5.56 36.31
N ILE A 158 25.67 -4.49 36.58
CA ILE A 158 26.12 -3.38 37.43
C ILE A 158 26.41 -3.87 38.84
N MET A 159 25.57 -4.74 39.41
CA MET A 159 25.82 -5.31 40.74
C MET A 159 27.06 -6.22 40.79
N LEU A 160 27.41 -6.88 39.69
CA LEU A 160 28.57 -7.79 39.62
C LEU A 160 29.89 -7.07 39.27
N PHE A 161 29.84 -6.01 38.46
CA PHE A 161 31.01 -5.30 37.93
C PHE A 161 31.08 -3.83 38.37
N GLY A 162 30.22 -3.42 39.30
CA GLY A 162 30.10 -2.06 39.84
C GLY A 162 30.63 -1.90 41.26
N ASP A 163 31.39 -2.88 41.77
CA ASP A 163 32.16 -2.70 43.00
C ASP A 163 33.13 -1.52 42.87
N SER A 164 33.58 -0.95 43.99
CA SER A 164 34.51 0.18 44.02
C SER A 164 35.78 -0.11 43.19
N GLY A 165 35.97 0.63 42.09
CA GLY A 165 37.05 0.43 41.11
C GLY A 165 36.68 -0.43 39.88
N GLY A 166 35.46 -0.96 39.83
CA GLY A 166 34.90 -1.67 38.68
C GLY A 166 34.50 -0.75 37.53
N VAL A 167 34.36 -1.32 36.34
CA VAL A 167 34.09 -0.55 35.10
C VAL A 167 32.69 0.05 35.08
N LEU A 168 31.74 -0.55 35.79
CA LEU A 168 30.38 -0.02 35.98
C LEU A 168 30.19 0.68 37.34
N ALA A 169 31.27 1.02 38.05
CA ALA A 169 31.18 1.62 39.39
C ALA A 169 30.34 2.90 39.42
N ASP A 170 30.40 3.72 38.35
CA ASP A 170 29.62 4.95 38.26
C ASP A 170 28.11 4.71 37.98
N TRP A 171 27.73 3.49 37.60
CA TRP A 171 26.32 3.09 37.49
C TRP A 171 25.76 2.58 38.81
N ASN A 172 26.62 2.11 39.71
CA ASN A 172 26.25 1.49 40.98
C ASN A 172 26.10 2.56 42.07
N VAL A 173 24.88 3.03 42.28
CA VAL A 173 24.54 4.07 43.27
C VAL A 173 23.70 3.48 44.39
N GLU A 174 24.02 3.78 45.66
CA GLU A 174 23.27 3.29 46.85
C GLU A 174 21.78 3.72 46.86
N ALA A 175 21.41 4.72 46.05
CA ALA A 175 20.03 5.14 45.82
C ALA A 175 19.25 4.08 45.00
N GLY A 176 18.70 3.09 45.70
CA GLY A 176 18.24 1.81 45.14
C GLY A 176 17.30 1.87 43.93
N ALA A 177 16.50 2.92 43.72
CA ALA A 177 15.61 3.02 42.54
C ALA A 177 16.33 3.46 41.25
N TYR A 178 17.44 4.21 41.35
CA TYR A 178 18.11 4.79 40.20
C TYR A 178 18.72 3.72 39.29
N ILE A 179 19.41 2.72 39.87
CA ILE A 179 20.03 1.60 39.14
C ILE A 179 19.01 0.90 38.23
N TRP A 180 17.81 0.63 38.76
CA TRP A 180 16.76 -0.04 37.99
C TRP A 180 16.21 0.85 36.88
N LEU A 181 15.96 2.13 37.16
CA LEU A 181 15.41 3.06 36.18
C LEU A 181 16.35 3.33 35.01
N ILE A 182 17.64 3.56 35.28
CA ILE A 182 18.63 3.79 34.21
C ILE A 182 18.92 2.51 33.43
N SER A 183 18.88 1.35 34.07
CA SER A 183 19.01 0.06 33.39
C SER A 183 17.78 -0.26 32.54
N MET A 184 16.58 0.10 33.00
CA MET A 184 15.36 -0.01 32.18
C MET A 184 15.40 0.99 31.02
N LEU A 185 15.90 2.22 31.22
CA LEU A 185 16.09 3.18 30.14
C LEU A 185 17.03 2.61 29.06
N PHE A 186 18.14 2.00 29.49
CA PHE A 186 19.04 1.26 28.59
C PHE A 186 18.30 0.12 27.86
N GLY A 187 17.53 -0.69 28.60
CA GLY A 187 16.70 -1.76 28.04
C GLY A 187 15.69 -1.27 26.99
N ALA A 188 15.08 -0.10 27.18
CA ALA A 188 14.13 0.50 26.24
C ALA A 188 14.82 0.89 24.93
N VAL A 189 15.99 1.53 25.00
CA VAL A 189 16.77 1.95 23.81
C VAL A 189 17.27 0.74 23.03
N VAL A 190 17.78 -0.29 23.71
CA VAL A 190 18.28 -1.53 23.09
C VAL A 190 17.18 -2.38 22.44
N SER A 191 15.95 -2.24 22.93
CA SER A 191 14.81 -3.01 22.44
C SER A 191 14.29 -2.50 21.10
N ALA A 192 14.60 -1.26 20.70
CA ALA A 192 14.32 -0.76 19.36
C ALA A 192 15.07 -1.56 18.29
N THR A 193 14.39 -1.93 17.21
CA THR A 193 14.92 -2.80 16.15
C THR A 193 14.88 -2.07 14.82
N ASP A 194 15.64 -2.55 13.83
CA ASP A 194 15.66 -1.99 12.49
C ASP A 194 15.47 -3.12 11.47
N PRO A 195 14.41 -3.08 10.63
CA PRO A 195 14.13 -4.17 9.71
C PRO A 195 14.90 -4.03 8.40
N VAL A 196 15.49 -2.86 8.09
CA VAL A 196 15.93 -2.49 6.74
C VAL A 196 16.92 -3.49 6.16
N ALA A 197 17.98 -3.80 6.90
CA ALA A 197 19.03 -4.70 6.41
C ALA A 197 18.55 -6.17 6.29
N VAL A 198 17.70 -6.65 7.20
CA VAL A 198 17.17 -8.02 7.13
C VAL A 198 16.19 -8.17 5.99
N VAL A 199 15.29 -7.21 5.82
CA VAL A 199 14.22 -7.33 4.85
C VAL A 199 14.75 -7.19 3.43
N ALA A 200 15.74 -6.32 3.20
CA ALA A 200 16.48 -6.29 1.95
C ALA A 200 17.10 -7.66 1.61
N LEU A 201 17.80 -8.28 2.57
CA LEU A 201 18.40 -9.62 2.39
C LEU A 201 17.35 -10.71 2.17
N LEU A 202 16.23 -10.69 2.89
CA LEU A 202 15.13 -11.64 2.71
C LEU A 202 14.49 -11.52 1.33
N LYS A 203 14.35 -10.29 0.81
CA LYS A 203 13.83 -10.02 -0.54
C LYS A 203 14.79 -10.53 -1.62
N GLU A 204 16.09 -10.31 -1.47
CA GLU A 204 17.12 -10.89 -2.36
C GLU A 204 17.11 -12.42 -2.37
N LEU A 205 16.88 -13.02 -1.19
CA LEU A 205 16.84 -14.47 -1.01
C LEU A 205 15.52 -15.12 -1.43
N GLY A 206 14.53 -14.32 -1.85
CA GLY A 206 13.21 -14.80 -2.27
C GLY A 206 12.36 -15.35 -1.12
N ALA A 207 12.59 -14.92 0.12
CA ALA A 207 11.79 -15.30 1.28
C ALA A 207 10.32 -14.83 1.13
N SER A 208 9.43 -15.43 1.92
CA SER A 208 7.99 -15.12 1.80
C SER A 208 7.69 -13.65 2.12
N LYS A 209 6.82 -13.02 1.31
CA LYS A 209 6.36 -11.64 1.55
C LYS A 209 5.75 -11.48 2.94
N LYS A 210 5.09 -12.53 3.43
CA LYS A 210 4.49 -12.60 4.79
C LYS A 210 5.52 -12.39 5.89
N LEU A 211 6.70 -13.03 5.77
CA LEU A 211 7.79 -12.89 6.74
C LEU A 211 8.41 -11.49 6.69
N GLY A 212 8.61 -10.94 5.49
CA GLY A 212 9.10 -9.56 5.32
C GLY A 212 8.18 -8.53 5.97
N THR A 213 6.88 -8.57 5.64
CA THR A 213 5.88 -7.64 6.21
C THR A 213 5.70 -7.82 7.72
N LEU A 214 5.89 -9.02 8.26
CA LEU A 214 5.87 -9.23 9.71
C LEU A 214 7.06 -8.55 10.40
N ILE A 215 8.27 -8.69 9.85
CA ILE A 215 9.48 -8.08 10.41
C ILE A 215 9.44 -6.55 10.28
N GLU A 216 9.03 -6.03 9.12
CA GLU A 216 8.79 -4.58 8.92
C GLU A 216 7.75 -4.06 9.91
N GLY A 217 6.60 -4.74 10.00
CA GLY A 217 5.50 -4.32 10.85
C GLY A 217 5.79 -4.42 12.35
N GLU A 218 6.57 -5.42 12.77
CA GLU A 218 7.08 -5.51 14.13
C GLU A 218 7.97 -4.31 14.42
N SER A 219 9.00 -4.08 13.60
CA SER A 219 9.97 -3.02 13.85
C SER A 219 9.34 -1.64 13.85
N LEU A 220 8.43 -1.37 12.92
CA LEU A 220 7.71 -0.09 12.84
C LEU A 220 6.93 0.22 14.12
N LEU A 221 6.21 -0.76 14.66
CA LEU A 221 5.48 -0.59 15.92
C LEU A 221 6.45 -0.51 17.11
N ASN A 222 7.53 -1.30 17.07
CA ASN A 222 8.56 -1.41 18.09
C ASN A 222 9.32 -0.09 18.28
N ASP A 223 9.59 0.62 17.19
CA ASP A 223 10.23 1.94 17.21
C ASP A 223 9.38 2.97 17.95
N GLY A 224 8.08 2.99 17.66
CA GLY A 224 7.13 3.85 18.36
C GLY A 224 7.00 3.52 19.85
N THR A 225 6.91 2.24 20.20
CA THR A 225 6.76 1.81 21.61
C THR A 225 8.05 1.98 22.41
N ALA A 226 9.23 1.77 21.81
CA ALA A 226 10.53 2.01 22.43
C ALA A 226 10.70 3.49 22.81
N ILE A 227 10.30 4.40 21.92
CA ILE A 227 10.37 5.85 22.19
C ILE A 227 9.40 6.26 23.30
N VAL A 228 8.18 5.70 23.35
CA VAL A 228 7.26 5.94 24.47
C VAL A 228 7.86 5.44 25.79
N ALA A 229 8.46 4.24 25.80
CA ALA A 229 9.13 3.72 26.98
C ALA A 229 10.33 4.60 27.39
N PHE A 230 11.10 5.08 26.41
CA PHE A 230 12.21 6.01 26.63
C PHE A 230 11.75 7.30 27.30
N VAL A 231 10.74 7.99 26.76
CA VAL A 231 10.25 9.27 27.32
C VAL A 231 9.71 9.11 28.74
N ILE A 232 9.01 7.99 29.03
CA ILE A 232 8.48 7.73 30.37
C ILE A 232 9.61 7.47 31.38
N LEU A 233 10.65 6.75 30.98
CA LEU A 233 11.78 6.39 31.84
C LEU A 233 12.79 7.54 32.00
N SER A 234 13.02 8.31 30.93
CA SER A 234 14.00 9.40 30.91
C SER A 234 13.62 10.52 31.88
N ALA A 235 12.32 10.86 31.98
CA ALA A 235 11.84 11.85 32.94
C ALA A 235 12.22 11.51 34.39
N ALA A 236 12.20 10.22 34.75
CA ALA A 236 12.58 9.76 36.07
C ALA A 236 14.10 9.70 36.27
N VAL A 237 14.85 9.28 35.25
CA VAL A 237 16.33 9.18 35.31
C VAL A 237 16.98 10.55 35.37
N PHE A 238 16.48 11.50 34.57
CA PHE A 238 17.04 12.85 34.48
C PHE A 238 16.63 13.74 35.65
N GLY A 239 15.69 13.30 36.49
CA GLY A 239 15.26 14.02 37.69
C GLY A 239 14.18 15.09 37.43
N THR A 240 13.51 15.05 36.27
CA THR A 240 12.44 16.00 35.90
C THR A 240 11.05 15.56 36.35
N GLY A 241 10.89 14.30 36.79
CA GLY A 241 9.63 13.78 37.33
C GLY A 241 9.79 12.54 38.20
N THR A 242 8.71 12.14 38.89
CA THR A 242 8.68 10.92 39.72
C THR A 242 8.11 9.74 38.95
N PHE A 243 8.73 8.55 39.11
CA PHE A 243 8.25 7.32 38.48
C PHE A 243 7.29 6.56 39.38
N THR A 244 6.11 6.20 38.84
CA THR A 244 5.25 5.19 39.46
C THR A 244 4.80 4.18 38.40
N VAL A 245 4.82 2.89 38.74
CA VAL A 245 4.48 1.81 37.80
C VAL A 245 3.05 1.97 37.26
N GLY A 246 2.09 2.35 38.11
CA GLY A 246 0.70 2.60 37.71
C GLY A 246 0.56 3.75 36.72
N ALA A 247 1.21 4.89 36.97
CA ALA A 247 1.19 6.01 36.04
C ALA A 247 1.94 5.69 34.74
N ALA A 248 3.01 4.90 34.79
CA ALA A 248 3.76 4.47 33.61
C ALA A 248 2.92 3.58 32.68
N VAL A 249 2.18 2.60 33.22
CA VAL A 249 1.31 1.72 32.41
C VAL A 249 0.15 2.52 31.78
N ILE A 250 -0.50 3.38 32.57
CA ILE A 250 -1.59 4.23 32.08
C ILE A 250 -1.05 5.23 31.05
N GLY A 251 0.11 5.84 31.33
CA GLY A 251 0.81 6.77 30.46
C GLY A 251 1.16 6.12 29.13
N PHE A 252 1.77 4.93 29.15
CA PHE A 252 2.12 4.18 27.94
C PHE A 252 0.90 3.92 27.04
N GLY A 253 -0.19 3.41 27.61
CA GLY A 253 -1.43 3.16 26.86
C GLY A 253 -2.06 4.45 26.33
N LYS A 254 -2.15 5.50 27.14
CA LYS A 254 -2.77 6.78 26.78
C LYS A 254 -1.97 7.54 25.73
N ILE A 255 -0.66 7.71 25.94
CA ILE A 255 0.26 8.43 25.05
C ILE A 255 0.33 7.73 23.68
N GLY A 256 0.41 6.40 23.68
CA GLY A 256 0.47 5.63 22.43
C GLY A 256 -0.85 5.62 21.66
N ALA A 257 -1.97 5.33 22.32
CA ALA A 257 -3.28 5.29 21.66
C ALA A 257 -3.73 6.67 21.16
N ALA A 258 -3.48 7.73 21.95
CA ALA A 258 -3.81 9.09 21.54
C ALA A 258 -2.97 9.58 20.36
N GLY A 259 -1.66 9.26 20.33
CA GLY A 259 -0.78 9.55 19.19
C GLY A 259 -1.27 8.87 17.91
N GLY A 260 -1.55 7.56 17.97
CA GLY A 260 -2.10 6.82 16.83
C GLY A 260 -3.45 7.36 16.34
N LEU A 261 -4.38 7.69 17.26
CA LEU A 261 -5.68 8.26 16.90
C LEU A 261 -5.53 9.62 16.21
N LEU A 262 -4.67 10.48 16.74
CA LEU A 262 -4.41 11.80 16.16
C LEU A 262 -3.76 11.69 14.78
N GLY A 263 -2.84 10.74 14.59
CA GLY A 263 -2.26 10.41 13.29
C GLY A 263 -3.32 9.98 12.26
N VAL A 264 -4.29 9.15 12.66
CA VAL A 264 -5.43 8.79 11.80
C VAL A 264 -6.29 10.01 11.46
N LEU A 265 -6.64 10.85 12.45
CA LEU A 265 -7.48 12.03 12.21
C LEU A 265 -6.83 13.02 11.23
N ILE A 266 -5.57 13.37 11.45
CA ILE A 266 -4.84 14.28 10.57
C ILE A 266 -4.64 13.63 9.18
N GLY A 267 -4.34 12.34 9.13
CA GLY A 267 -4.23 11.60 7.87
C GLY A 267 -5.53 11.57 7.06
N LEU A 268 -6.70 11.47 7.72
CA LEU A 268 -7.99 11.59 7.05
C LEU A 268 -8.18 12.99 6.45
N ILE A 269 -7.75 14.05 7.13
CA ILE A 269 -7.77 15.43 6.59
C ILE A 269 -6.87 15.53 5.36
N ALA A 270 -5.67 14.96 5.41
CA ALA A 270 -4.76 14.93 4.26
C ALA A 270 -5.35 14.16 3.07
N ILE A 271 -6.03 13.03 3.32
CA ILE A 271 -6.74 12.28 2.27
C ILE A 271 -7.88 13.11 1.65
N LEU A 272 -8.61 13.88 2.45
CA LEU A 272 -9.63 14.79 1.94
C LEU A 272 -9.04 15.93 1.10
N TRP A 273 -7.85 16.42 1.44
CA TRP A 273 -7.14 17.41 0.65
C TRP A 273 -6.61 16.81 -0.66
N MET A 274 -5.94 15.66 -0.60
CA MET A 274 -5.48 14.94 -1.80
C MET A 274 -6.63 14.63 -2.74
N ARG A 275 -7.83 14.33 -2.25
CA ARG A 275 -9.01 14.17 -3.12
C ARG A 275 -9.29 15.38 -4.03
N LYS A 276 -8.92 16.60 -3.62
CA LYS A 276 -9.13 17.81 -4.41
C LYS A 276 -8.04 18.07 -5.44
N VAL A 277 -6.83 17.53 -5.22
CA VAL A 277 -5.67 17.66 -6.11
C VAL A 277 -5.68 16.44 -7.03
N PHE A 278 -5.43 16.59 -8.32
CA PHE A 278 -5.43 15.46 -9.24
C PHE A 278 -4.24 15.52 -10.19
N ASN A 279 -3.43 14.47 -10.17
CA ASN A 279 -2.34 14.23 -11.12
C ASN A 279 -1.28 15.35 -11.13
N ASP A 280 -1.02 15.91 -9.95
CA ASP A 280 0.07 16.86 -9.73
C ASP A 280 1.06 16.22 -8.73
N PRO A 281 2.13 15.56 -9.22
CA PRO A 281 3.11 14.91 -8.35
C PRO A 281 3.72 15.87 -7.33
N MET A 282 3.97 17.12 -7.71
CA MET A 282 4.63 18.09 -6.83
C MET A 282 3.72 18.44 -5.65
N VAL A 283 2.44 18.73 -5.91
CA VAL A 283 1.48 19.09 -4.85
C VAL A 283 1.15 17.87 -4.00
N GLU A 284 0.87 16.70 -4.60
CA GLU A 284 0.54 15.48 -3.86
C GLU A 284 1.69 15.05 -2.94
N ILE A 285 2.93 15.00 -3.45
CA ILE A 285 4.11 14.66 -2.63
C ILE A 285 4.31 15.69 -1.51
N THR A 286 4.17 16.98 -1.81
CA THR A 286 4.31 18.06 -0.81
C THR A 286 3.26 17.96 0.28
N VAL A 287 2.00 17.65 -0.05
CA VAL A 287 0.92 17.47 0.94
C VAL A 287 1.24 16.31 1.87
N VAL A 288 1.71 15.18 1.34
CA VAL A 288 2.09 14.01 2.15
C VAL A 288 3.29 14.33 3.05
N LEU A 289 4.31 15.01 2.51
CA LEU A 289 5.49 15.45 3.28
C LEU A 289 5.12 16.43 4.40
N VAL A 290 4.30 17.45 4.11
CA VAL A 290 3.84 18.39 5.13
C VAL A 290 3.02 17.67 6.19
N THR A 291 2.16 16.73 5.79
CA THR A 291 1.33 15.95 6.72
C THR A 291 2.17 15.08 7.65
N SER A 292 3.23 14.43 7.16
CA SER A 292 4.10 13.60 8.01
C SER A 292 4.77 14.42 9.11
N TYR A 293 5.39 15.56 8.75
CA TYR A 293 5.98 16.45 9.74
C TYR A 293 4.95 17.10 10.66
N ALA A 294 3.79 17.49 10.13
CA ALA A 294 2.71 18.07 10.94
C ALA A 294 2.16 17.09 11.97
N VAL A 295 1.95 15.82 11.62
CA VAL A 295 1.52 14.79 12.60
C VAL A 295 2.52 14.67 13.73
N PHE A 296 3.81 14.54 13.41
CA PHE A 296 4.86 14.44 14.40
C PHE A 296 4.90 15.67 15.31
N PHE A 297 4.95 16.87 14.72
CA PHE A 297 4.99 18.13 15.45
C PHE A 297 3.76 18.32 16.34
N ILE A 298 2.55 18.06 15.82
CA ILE A 298 1.32 18.29 16.58
C ILE A 298 1.22 17.33 17.76
N CYS A 299 1.58 16.07 17.57
CA CYS A 299 1.59 15.08 18.63
C CYS A 299 2.55 15.47 19.76
N GLU A 300 3.80 15.78 19.45
CA GLU A 300 4.86 16.05 20.44
C GLU A 300 4.66 17.42 21.12
N TYR A 301 4.39 18.47 20.34
CA TYR A 301 4.35 19.85 20.84
C TYR A 301 3.02 20.23 21.49
N PHE A 302 1.88 19.92 20.86
CA PHE A 302 0.57 20.39 21.35
C PHE A 302 -0.11 19.41 22.30
N PHE A 303 -0.01 18.12 22.03
CA PHE A 303 -0.76 17.10 22.78
C PHE A 303 0.12 16.30 23.75
N HIS A 304 1.45 16.42 23.66
CA HIS A 304 2.42 15.64 24.43
C HIS A 304 2.12 14.12 24.36
N VAL A 305 1.77 13.66 23.15
CA VAL A 305 1.54 12.25 22.80
C VAL A 305 2.61 11.79 21.81
N SER A 306 2.74 10.48 21.61
CA SER A 306 3.79 9.94 20.74
C SER A 306 3.59 10.35 19.28
N GLY A 307 4.44 11.25 18.78
CA GLY A 307 4.45 11.62 17.36
C GLY A 307 4.88 10.49 16.45
N VAL A 308 5.71 9.59 16.95
CA VAL A 308 6.17 8.39 16.24
C VAL A 308 5.02 7.43 15.98
N LEU A 309 4.23 7.07 17.01
CA LEU A 309 3.05 6.22 16.81
C LEU A 309 1.97 6.91 15.96
N GLY A 310 1.87 8.24 16.02
CA GLY A 310 1.04 9.02 15.11
C GLY A 310 1.49 8.90 13.65
N LEU A 311 2.79 9.02 13.38
CA LEU A 311 3.38 8.81 12.06
C LEU A 311 3.19 7.38 11.54
N VAL A 312 3.36 6.37 12.41
CA VAL A 312 3.12 4.97 12.06
C VAL A 312 1.67 4.79 11.61
N ALA A 313 0.72 5.34 12.38
CA ALA A 313 -0.70 5.28 12.03
C ALA A 313 -1.00 6.03 10.72
N LEU A 314 -0.38 7.19 10.49
CA LEU A 314 -0.47 7.94 9.25
C LEU A 314 0.08 7.13 8.06
N GLY A 315 1.27 6.54 8.19
CA GLY A 315 1.92 5.73 7.15
C GLY A 315 1.06 4.54 6.74
N ILE A 316 0.53 3.78 7.70
CA ILE A 316 -0.37 2.65 7.45
C ILE A 316 -1.68 3.11 6.79
N LEU A 317 -2.25 4.23 7.24
CA LEU A 317 -3.45 4.82 6.64
C LEU A 317 -3.20 5.22 5.17
N MET A 318 -2.04 5.80 4.90
CA MET A 318 -1.60 6.23 3.58
C MET A 318 -1.30 5.04 2.66
N ALA A 319 -0.66 3.98 3.15
CA ALA A 319 -0.42 2.75 2.39
C ALA A 319 -1.73 2.04 1.99
N GLY A 320 -2.79 2.15 2.81
CA GLY A 320 -4.04 1.43 2.61
C GLY A 320 -5.14 2.24 1.91
N VAL A 321 -5.59 3.31 2.55
CA VAL A 321 -6.68 4.17 2.04
C VAL A 321 -6.12 5.26 1.15
N GLY A 322 -4.97 5.83 1.50
CA GLY A 322 -4.32 6.89 0.72
C GLY A 322 -3.87 6.43 -0.66
N SER A 323 -3.31 5.22 -0.79
CA SER A 323 -2.84 4.63 -2.06
C SER A 323 -3.92 4.51 -3.13
N LYS A 324 -5.20 4.41 -2.72
CA LYS A 324 -6.37 4.39 -3.62
C LYS A 324 -6.84 5.77 -4.04
N ARG A 325 -6.28 6.82 -3.43
CA ARG A 325 -6.66 8.23 -3.62
C ARG A 325 -5.56 9.04 -4.29
N ILE A 326 -4.30 8.60 -4.18
CA ILE A 326 -3.15 9.13 -4.93
C ILE A 326 -3.35 8.82 -6.42
N SER A 327 -3.01 9.77 -7.29
CA SER A 327 -3.13 9.56 -8.73
C SER A 327 -2.22 8.42 -9.22
N PRO A 328 -2.69 7.53 -10.13
CA PRO A 328 -1.93 6.35 -10.56
C PRO A 328 -0.53 6.67 -11.13
N GLU A 329 -0.40 7.80 -11.83
CA GLU A 329 0.84 8.31 -12.37
C GLU A 329 1.79 8.82 -11.28
N VAL A 330 1.24 9.44 -10.22
CA VAL A 330 2.00 10.00 -9.09
C VAL A 330 2.49 8.92 -8.14
N ALA A 331 1.75 7.82 -7.99
CA ALA A 331 2.06 6.76 -7.04
C ALA A 331 3.49 6.21 -7.18
N HIS A 332 3.99 6.07 -8.42
CA HIS A 332 5.36 5.62 -8.66
C HIS A 332 6.39 6.67 -8.20
N PHE A 333 6.21 7.92 -8.58
CA PHE A 333 7.09 9.04 -8.17
C PHE A 333 7.10 9.25 -6.66
N MET A 334 5.94 9.13 -6.00
CA MET A 334 5.80 9.21 -4.55
C MET A 334 6.68 8.15 -3.87
N HIS A 335 6.63 6.91 -4.36
CA HIS A 335 7.42 5.81 -3.78
C HIS A 335 8.93 6.04 -3.96
N GLU A 336 9.36 6.45 -5.15
CA GLU A 336 10.76 6.78 -5.44
C GLU A 336 11.27 7.96 -4.59
N PHE A 337 10.45 8.99 -4.39
CA PHE A 337 10.77 10.13 -3.54
C PHE A 337 11.04 9.71 -2.09
N TRP A 338 10.15 8.90 -1.50
CA TRP A 338 10.31 8.44 -0.12
C TRP A 338 11.50 7.49 0.04
N GLU A 339 11.74 6.59 -0.92
CA GLU A 339 12.93 5.72 -0.92
C GLU A 339 14.23 6.57 -0.99
N MET A 340 14.25 7.61 -1.82
CA MET A 340 15.38 8.54 -1.91
C MET A 340 15.58 9.34 -0.62
N ALA A 341 14.50 9.84 0.00
CA ALA A 341 14.56 10.61 1.24
C ALA A 341 15.06 9.73 2.41
N ALA A 342 14.54 8.51 2.54
CA ALA A 342 14.98 7.55 3.54
C ALA A 342 16.44 7.12 3.31
N PHE A 343 16.87 6.96 2.06
CA PHE A 343 18.26 6.70 1.72
C PHE A 343 19.20 7.82 2.21
N ILE A 344 18.85 9.09 1.93
CA ILE A 344 19.63 10.25 2.39
C ILE A 344 19.69 10.32 3.92
N ALA A 345 18.55 10.15 4.60
CA ALA A 345 18.47 10.15 6.06
C ALA A 345 19.37 9.08 6.69
N ASN A 346 19.31 7.85 6.19
CA ASN A 346 20.14 6.74 6.67
C ASN A 346 21.64 7.01 6.45
N VAL A 347 22.02 7.53 5.28
CA VAL A 347 23.43 7.89 5.00
C VAL A 347 23.98 8.86 6.04
N ILE A 348 23.23 9.92 6.34
CA ILE A 348 23.66 10.95 7.28
C ILE A 348 23.73 10.37 8.70
N ILE A 349 22.69 9.66 9.17
CA ILE A 349 22.64 9.13 10.53
C ILE A 349 23.81 8.18 10.82
N PHE A 350 24.06 7.20 9.94
CA PHE A 350 25.09 6.20 10.19
C PHE A 350 26.51 6.80 10.16
N ILE A 351 26.77 7.79 9.29
CA ILE A 351 28.05 8.50 9.27
C ILE A 351 28.22 9.36 10.53
N VAL A 352 27.20 10.17 10.88
CA VAL A 352 27.22 11.02 12.09
C VAL A 352 27.52 10.18 13.33
N VAL A 353 26.75 9.11 13.53
CA VAL A 353 26.93 8.23 14.68
C VAL A 353 28.33 7.62 14.72
N GLY A 354 28.84 7.13 13.58
CA GLY A 354 30.21 6.61 13.48
C GLY A 354 31.26 7.64 13.91
N VAL A 355 31.10 8.88 13.48
CA VAL A 355 31.98 9.99 13.84
C VAL A 355 31.89 10.33 15.33
N VAL A 356 30.67 10.44 15.89
CA VAL A 356 30.45 10.72 17.32
C VAL A 356 31.16 9.67 18.18
N ILE A 357 30.98 8.38 17.87
CA ILE A 357 31.61 7.29 18.63
C ILE A 357 33.13 7.44 18.64
N ALA A 358 33.73 7.66 17.47
CA ALA A 358 35.18 7.74 17.36
C ALA A 358 35.78 8.94 18.10
N GLN A 359 35.09 10.08 18.09
CA GLN A 359 35.57 11.31 18.69
C GLN A 359 35.33 11.37 20.20
N LYS A 360 34.17 10.92 20.66
CA LYS A 360 33.68 11.18 22.01
C LYS A 360 33.84 10.01 22.98
N VAL A 361 34.06 8.80 22.49
CA VAL A 361 34.18 7.62 23.35
C VAL A 361 35.64 7.18 23.47
N GLN A 362 36.08 6.88 24.69
CA GLN A 362 37.38 6.29 24.98
C GLN A 362 37.18 4.93 25.68
N PRO A 363 36.96 3.85 24.92
CA PRO A 363 36.62 2.57 25.54
C PRO A 363 37.83 1.92 26.23
N GLU A 364 37.62 1.45 27.44
CA GLU A 364 38.58 0.60 28.16
C GLU A 364 38.46 -0.86 27.68
N PRO A 365 39.51 -1.69 27.81
CA PRO A 365 39.46 -3.11 27.41
C PRO A 365 38.29 -3.89 28.01
N MET A 366 37.87 -3.54 29.23
CA MET A 366 36.73 -4.19 29.89
C MET A 366 35.37 -3.73 29.35
N ASP A 367 35.25 -2.52 28.79
CA ASP A 367 34.02 -2.06 28.16
C ASP A 367 33.65 -2.98 26.97
N TYR A 368 34.66 -3.48 26.24
CA TYR A 368 34.46 -4.47 25.18
C TYR A 368 33.96 -5.82 25.69
N ALA A 369 34.41 -6.25 26.88
CA ALA A 369 33.94 -7.48 27.52
C ALA A 369 32.47 -7.34 27.97
N ILE A 370 32.12 -6.21 28.58
CA ILE A 370 30.74 -5.87 28.96
C ILE A 370 29.86 -5.81 27.71
N LEU A 371 30.33 -5.18 26.63
CA LEU A 371 29.62 -5.15 25.36
C LEU A 371 29.30 -6.57 24.84
N GLY A 372 30.25 -7.49 24.91
CA GLY A 372 30.04 -8.89 24.53
C GLY A 372 29.00 -9.60 25.40
N LEU A 373 29.04 -9.39 26.72
CA LEU A 373 28.06 -9.94 27.66
C LEU A 373 26.66 -9.39 27.42
N VAL A 374 26.55 -8.07 27.23
CA VAL A 374 25.28 -7.39 26.92
C VAL A 374 24.73 -7.90 25.59
N TYR A 375 25.56 -8.03 24.55
CA TYR A 375 25.16 -8.61 23.27
C TYR A 375 24.56 -10.02 23.44
N LEU A 376 25.19 -10.89 24.22
CA LEU A 376 24.65 -12.23 24.51
C LEU A 376 23.34 -12.16 25.31
N ALA A 377 23.28 -11.33 26.35
CA ALA A 377 22.11 -11.18 27.21
C ALA A 377 20.88 -10.74 26.39
N ILE A 378 21.04 -9.80 25.48
CA ILE A 378 19.96 -9.31 24.61
C ILE A 378 19.38 -10.42 23.74
N HIS A 379 20.22 -11.30 23.19
CA HIS A 379 19.76 -12.44 22.37
C HIS A 379 19.01 -13.47 23.22
N VAL A 380 19.47 -13.72 24.44
CA VAL A 380 18.79 -14.61 25.39
C VAL A 380 17.43 -14.03 25.79
N VAL A 381 17.38 -12.75 26.17
CA VAL A 381 16.13 -12.05 26.51
C VAL A 381 15.14 -12.11 25.34
N ARG A 382 15.59 -11.81 24.13
CA ARG A 382 14.76 -11.89 22.92
C ARG A 382 14.25 -13.31 22.67
N GLY A 383 15.08 -14.33 22.87
CA GLY A 383 14.69 -15.73 22.71
C GLY A 383 13.63 -16.17 23.71
N ILE A 384 13.78 -15.77 24.98
CA ILE A 384 12.77 -16.00 26.04
C ILE A 384 11.47 -15.28 25.68
N ASN A 385 11.56 -14.03 25.22
CA ASN A 385 10.39 -13.23 24.87
C ASN A 385 9.58 -13.88 23.73
N ILE A 386 10.27 -14.29 22.67
CA ILE A 386 9.65 -15.00 21.54
C ILE A 386 9.03 -16.32 22.00
N LEU A 387 9.73 -17.09 22.85
CA LEU A 387 9.21 -18.35 23.38
C LEU A 387 7.94 -18.15 24.23
N ALA A 388 7.90 -17.09 25.04
CA ALA A 388 6.77 -16.74 25.89
C ALA A 388 5.53 -16.36 25.07
N PHE A 389 5.70 -15.57 24.00
CA PHE A 389 4.59 -15.13 23.14
C PHE A 389 4.27 -16.11 22.00
N TYR A 390 5.11 -17.11 21.72
CA TYR A 390 4.93 -18.09 20.65
C TYR A 390 3.55 -18.81 20.67
N PRO A 391 3.00 -19.25 21.83
CA PRO A 391 1.69 -19.92 21.86
C PRO A 391 0.54 -19.04 21.38
N LEU A 392 0.64 -17.72 21.61
CA LEU A 392 -0.34 -16.74 21.16
C LEU A 392 -0.16 -16.45 19.66
N MET A 393 1.08 -16.21 19.25
CA MET A 393 1.44 -15.93 17.85
C MET A 393 1.14 -17.10 16.90
N LYS A 394 1.23 -18.35 17.37
CA LYS A 394 0.84 -19.52 16.59
C LYS A 394 -0.66 -19.51 16.24
N LYS A 395 -1.50 -18.90 17.08
CA LYS A 395 -2.96 -18.85 16.92
C LYS A 395 -3.46 -17.57 16.27
N ALA A 396 -2.62 -16.55 16.13
CA ALA A 396 -3.00 -15.24 15.62
C ALA A 396 -2.69 -15.09 14.13
N GLY A 397 -3.68 -14.63 13.36
CA GLY A 397 -3.52 -14.33 11.94
C GLY A 397 -3.13 -15.55 11.10
N TYR A 398 -2.08 -15.41 10.28
CA TYR A 398 -1.49 -16.51 9.50
C TYR A 398 -0.79 -17.59 10.35
N GLY A 399 -0.58 -17.34 11.64
CA GLY A 399 0.31 -18.14 12.49
C GLY A 399 1.79 -17.92 12.15
N LEU A 400 2.68 -18.19 13.11
CA LEU A 400 4.13 -18.13 12.89
C LEU A 400 4.76 -19.54 12.90
N PRO A 401 5.18 -20.07 11.74
CA PRO A 401 5.95 -21.30 11.68
C PRO A 401 7.20 -21.25 12.56
N LYS A 402 7.63 -22.40 13.09
CA LYS A 402 8.83 -22.47 13.94
C LYS A 402 10.09 -21.94 13.25
N LYS A 403 10.22 -22.16 11.93
CA LYS A 403 11.34 -21.67 11.13
C LYS A 403 11.34 -20.13 11.05
N ASP A 404 10.18 -19.55 10.79
CA ASP A 404 9.99 -18.10 10.71
C ASP A 404 10.24 -17.42 12.07
N ALA A 405 9.84 -18.05 13.18
CA ALA A 405 10.14 -17.56 14.53
C ALA A 405 11.65 -17.48 14.82
N ILE A 406 12.45 -18.44 14.31
CA ILE A 406 13.91 -18.40 14.44
C ILE A 406 14.49 -17.24 13.62
N VAL A 407 13.94 -16.95 12.44
CA VAL A 407 14.35 -15.80 11.63
C VAL A 407 13.99 -14.48 12.32
N VAL A 408 12.79 -14.35 12.90
CA VAL A 408 12.37 -13.16 13.67
C VAL A 408 13.22 -12.97 14.94
N TRP A 409 13.71 -14.06 15.53
CA TRP A 409 14.63 -14.00 16.68
C TRP A 409 16.00 -13.47 16.29
N TRP A 410 16.63 -14.06 15.27
CA TRP A 410 18.00 -13.71 14.86
C TRP A 410 18.06 -12.43 14.03
N GLY A 411 17.00 -12.14 13.27
CA GLY A 411 16.84 -10.99 12.39
C GLY A 411 16.40 -9.70 13.09
N ALA A 412 16.29 -9.68 14.42
CA ALA A 412 16.06 -8.46 15.18
C ALA A 412 17.34 -7.62 15.25
N LEU A 413 17.69 -6.93 14.17
CA LEU A 413 18.84 -6.02 14.12
C LEU A 413 18.52 -4.75 14.90
N ARG A 414 19.53 -4.09 15.47
CA ARG A 414 19.39 -2.75 16.05
C ARG A 414 19.91 -1.76 15.02
N GLY A 415 19.34 -0.55 14.98
CA GLY A 415 19.69 0.42 13.94
C GLY A 415 19.57 1.87 14.36
N ALA A 416 19.20 2.71 13.40
CA ALA A 416 19.33 4.17 13.47
C ALA A 416 18.61 4.81 14.67
N ILE A 417 17.43 4.30 15.05
CA ILE A 417 16.61 4.91 16.11
C ILE A 417 17.22 4.70 17.50
N GLY A 418 17.72 3.50 17.78
CA GLY A 418 18.44 3.23 19.03
C GLY A 418 19.69 4.11 19.18
N LEU A 419 20.40 4.34 18.07
CA LEU A 419 21.55 5.26 18.04
C LEU A 419 21.14 6.71 18.31
N ALA A 420 20.06 7.18 17.69
CA ALA A 420 19.56 8.54 17.90
C ALA A 420 19.13 8.77 19.36
N LEU A 421 18.46 7.80 19.98
CA LEU A 421 18.11 7.86 21.41
C LEU A 421 19.34 7.84 22.32
N ALA A 422 20.38 7.06 21.97
CA ALA A 422 21.63 7.07 22.72
C ALA A 422 22.33 8.45 22.66
N LEU A 423 22.26 9.15 21.52
CA LEU A 423 22.76 10.51 21.38
C LEU A 423 21.96 11.53 22.21
N VAL A 424 20.65 11.33 22.38
CA VAL A 424 19.84 12.15 23.31
C VAL A 424 20.33 11.98 24.74
N VAL A 425 20.50 10.75 25.22
CA VAL A 425 21.05 10.49 26.57
C VAL A 425 22.44 11.08 26.72
N TYR A 426 23.27 10.99 25.68
CA TYR A 426 24.62 11.56 25.68
C TYR A 426 24.61 13.09 25.84
N SER A 427 23.60 13.77 25.30
CA SER A 427 23.45 15.24 25.35
C SER A 427 22.89 15.76 26.68
N GLU A 428 22.45 14.87 27.59
CA GLU A 428 21.84 15.24 28.87
C GLU A 428 22.90 15.43 29.97
N HIS A 429 23.63 16.54 29.85
CA HIS A 429 24.66 16.95 30.80
C HIS A 429 24.10 17.25 32.20
N LEU A 430 24.92 17.02 33.24
CA LEU A 430 24.59 17.49 34.59
C LEU A 430 24.52 19.02 34.61
N ARG A 431 23.33 19.55 34.92
CA ARG A 431 23.10 20.99 35.02
C ARG A 431 22.10 21.33 36.12
N TYR A 432 22.22 22.53 36.66
CA TYR A 432 21.22 23.08 37.57
C TYR A 432 20.06 23.68 36.78
N GLU A 433 18.85 23.21 37.05
CA GLU A 433 17.61 23.84 36.62
C GLU A 433 17.14 24.79 37.72
N PHE A 434 17.09 26.08 37.40
CA PHE A 434 16.78 27.13 38.36
C PHE A 434 15.33 27.59 38.22
N GLN A 435 14.64 27.75 39.35
CA GLN A 435 13.31 28.33 39.43
C GLN A 435 13.34 29.58 40.29
N VAL A 436 13.02 30.74 39.70
CA VAL A 436 12.93 32.02 40.41
C VAL A 436 11.56 32.10 41.11
N GLU A 437 11.56 32.20 42.44
CA GLU A 437 10.34 32.38 43.23
C GLU A 437 10.03 33.88 43.39
N GLU A 438 11.05 34.68 43.69
CA GLU A 438 10.94 36.14 43.79
C GLU A 438 12.14 36.81 43.09
N GLY A 439 11.88 37.77 42.21
CA GLY A 439 12.93 38.42 41.39
C GLY A 439 13.68 39.57 42.07
N GLY A 440 13.27 39.97 43.27
CA GLY A 440 13.86 41.09 44.03
C GLY A 440 13.87 42.44 43.31
N SER A 441 14.78 43.34 43.70
CA SER A 441 15.02 44.64 43.04
C SER A 441 16.47 45.12 43.18
N GLY A 442 16.95 45.89 42.19
CA GLY A 442 18.27 46.53 42.19
C GLY A 442 19.42 45.73 41.56
N TYR A 443 19.16 44.60 40.89
CA TYR A 443 20.21 43.77 40.28
C TYR A 443 20.70 44.32 38.92
N LYS A 444 21.96 44.03 38.57
CA LYS A 444 22.59 44.37 37.27
C LYS A 444 23.30 43.17 36.65
N GLU A 445 23.23 43.02 35.32
CA GLU A 445 23.70 41.83 34.60
C GLU A 445 25.22 41.59 34.71
N GLY A 446 26.03 42.66 34.77
CA GLY A 446 27.50 42.54 34.87
C GLY A 446 28.05 42.31 36.28
N THR A 447 27.21 42.40 37.32
CA THR A 447 27.66 42.29 38.72
C THR A 447 26.87 41.26 39.53
N THR A 448 25.93 40.55 38.89
CA THR A 448 25.11 39.53 39.55
C THR A 448 25.64 38.13 39.20
N GLY A 449 26.04 37.37 40.21
CA GLY A 449 26.47 35.98 40.09
C GLY A 449 25.55 35.03 40.87
N ILE A 450 25.30 33.84 40.33
CA ILE A 450 24.46 32.82 40.96
C ILE A 450 25.29 31.60 41.30
N PHE A 451 25.21 31.17 42.54
CA PHE A 451 25.96 30.05 43.09
C PHE A 451 25.01 29.03 43.72
N VAL A 452 25.47 27.79 43.77
CA VAL A 452 24.84 26.72 44.54
C VAL A 452 25.87 26.30 45.58
N ALA A 453 25.57 26.51 46.86
CA ALA A 453 26.49 26.28 47.96
C ALA A 453 25.74 25.74 49.18
N SER A 454 26.48 25.25 50.18
CA SER A 454 25.85 24.86 51.45
C SER A 454 25.21 26.06 52.16
N ALA A 455 24.16 25.83 52.94
CA ALA A 455 23.48 26.89 53.69
C ALA A 455 24.44 27.65 54.63
N GLU A 456 25.45 26.97 55.19
CA GLU A 456 26.47 27.61 56.04
C GLU A 456 27.43 28.49 55.23
N GLU A 457 27.89 28.03 54.06
CA GLU A 457 28.73 28.82 53.15
C GLU A 457 27.98 30.03 52.61
N ALA A 458 26.72 29.86 52.17
CA ALA A 458 25.88 30.95 51.69
C ALA A 458 25.77 32.08 52.74
N ASN A 459 25.58 31.71 54.02
CA ASN A 459 25.54 32.66 55.13
C ASN A 459 26.90 33.34 55.39
N ARG A 460 28.01 32.64 55.21
CA ARG A 460 29.36 33.21 55.32
C ARG A 460 29.67 34.17 54.17
N PHE A 461 29.27 33.84 52.94
CA PHE A 461 29.48 34.67 51.76
C PHE A 461 28.59 35.92 51.76
N ALA A 462 27.40 35.85 52.35
CA ALA A 462 26.53 37.02 52.56
C ALA A 462 27.16 38.11 53.46
N ALA A 463 28.19 37.77 54.25
CA ALA A 463 28.89 38.71 55.13
C ALA A 463 30.10 39.42 54.47
N ILE A 464 30.45 39.09 53.22
CA ILE A 464 31.58 39.68 52.50
C ILE A 464 31.18 41.06 51.93
N ALA A 465 32.09 42.05 52.03
CA ALA A 465 31.82 43.43 51.65
C ALA A 465 31.42 43.60 50.17
N PRO A 466 30.47 44.52 49.85
CA PRO A 466 29.90 44.71 48.51
C PRO A 466 30.89 45.13 47.40
N ALA A 467 32.13 45.47 47.73
CA ALA A 467 33.15 45.92 46.79
C ALA A 467 33.75 44.82 45.89
N ARG A 468 33.49 43.52 46.15
CA ARG A 468 34.08 42.38 45.40
C ARG A 468 33.11 41.57 44.53
N TYR A 469 31.86 42.01 44.38
CA TYR A 469 30.85 41.25 43.63
C TYR A 469 31.20 41.01 42.16
N HIS A 470 31.93 41.92 41.53
CA HIS A 470 32.35 41.76 40.14
C HIS A 470 33.36 40.61 39.95
N GLU A 471 34.23 40.36 40.93
CA GLU A 471 35.18 39.24 40.90
C GLU A 471 34.46 37.89 41.09
N LEU A 472 33.42 37.87 41.93
CA LEU A 472 32.62 36.67 42.18
C LEU A 472 31.72 36.33 40.97
N ALA A 473 31.17 37.32 40.27
CA ALA A 473 30.31 37.07 39.11
C ALA A 473 30.98 36.22 38.01
N PHE A 474 32.30 36.31 37.85
CA PHE A 474 33.06 35.49 36.89
C PHE A 474 33.18 34.01 37.29
N LEU A 475 33.07 33.70 38.58
CA LEU A 475 33.13 32.34 39.13
C LEU A 475 31.73 31.72 39.34
N ALA A 476 30.68 32.41 38.90
CA ALA A 476 29.30 31.98 39.10
C ALA A 476 29.00 30.64 38.40
N HIS A 477 28.15 29.83 39.04
CA HIS A 477 27.64 28.60 38.43
C HIS A 477 26.60 28.89 37.34
N ALA A 478 25.90 30.02 37.42
CA ALA A 478 24.88 30.43 36.47
C ALA A 478 24.82 31.95 36.32
N LYS A 479 24.23 32.40 35.20
CA LYS A 479 24.02 33.81 34.87
C LYS A 479 22.57 34.21 35.16
N ALA A 480 22.38 35.38 35.76
CA ALA A 480 21.07 35.96 35.97
C ALA A 480 20.59 36.72 34.73
N GLU A 481 19.37 36.46 34.29
CA GLU A 481 18.67 37.28 33.30
C GLU A 481 17.88 38.36 34.04
N ILE A 482 18.21 39.63 33.79
CA ILE A 482 17.69 40.76 34.56
C ILE A 482 16.90 41.70 33.66
N SER A 483 15.69 42.04 34.09
CA SER A 483 14.83 43.02 33.41
C SER A 483 14.30 44.02 34.43
N HIS A 484 14.47 45.32 34.16
CA HIS A 484 14.05 46.41 35.05
C HIS A 484 14.58 46.29 36.50
N GLY A 485 15.81 45.77 36.66
CA GLY A 485 16.44 45.57 37.96
C GLY A 485 15.93 44.37 38.76
N LYS A 486 15.08 43.51 38.17
CA LYS A 486 14.61 42.25 38.76
C LYS A 486 15.18 41.04 38.01
N ILE A 487 15.45 39.96 38.72
CA ILE A 487 15.81 38.67 38.10
C ILE A 487 14.54 38.05 37.53
N VAL A 488 14.51 37.85 36.22
CA VAL A 488 13.38 37.24 35.48
C VAL A 488 13.67 35.81 35.05
N GLY A 489 14.94 35.41 35.04
CA GLY A 489 15.38 34.07 34.69
C GLY A 489 16.81 33.82 35.17
N ILE A 490 17.19 32.55 35.22
CA ILE A 490 18.54 32.12 35.54
C ILE A 490 18.91 31.07 34.51
N SER A 491 20.03 31.28 33.82
CA SER A 491 20.51 30.37 32.78
C SER A 491 21.94 29.91 33.07
N GLN A 492 22.20 28.63 32.84
CA GLN A 492 23.53 28.03 32.95
C GLN A 492 23.95 27.53 31.56
N SER A 493 25.11 27.96 31.07
CA SER A 493 25.66 27.43 29.81
C SER A 493 26.16 26.00 29.98
N VAL A 494 26.12 25.21 28.92
CA VAL A 494 26.60 23.81 28.91
C VAL A 494 28.08 23.73 29.32
N GLU A 495 28.92 24.65 28.83
CA GLU A 495 30.33 24.71 29.21
C GLU A 495 30.53 24.97 30.70
N THR A 496 29.74 25.88 31.29
CA THR A 496 29.79 26.17 32.73
C THR A 496 29.28 24.99 33.55
N ALA A 497 28.24 24.31 33.08
CA ALA A 497 27.70 23.12 33.70
C ALA A 497 28.72 21.97 33.69
N GLU A 498 29.32 21.66 32.54
CA GLU A 498 30.32 20.58 32.43
C GLU A 498 31.59 20.91 33.23
N LYS A 499 32.04 22.18 33.23
CA LYS A 499 33.20 22.61 34.04
C LYS A 499 32.97 22.44 35.54
N ASN A 500 31.76 22.77 36.02
CA ASN A 500 31.46 22.81 37.45
C ASN A 500 30.84 21.50 37.98
N LEU A 501 30.26 20.66 37.12
CA LEU A 501 29.50 19.47 37.50
C LEU A 501 29.96 18.20 36.76
N GLY A 502 30.71 18.32 35.66
CA GLY A 502 31.13 17.17 34.84
C GLY A 502 32.08 16.20 35.55
N PHE A 503 32.73 16.63 36.63
CA PHE A 503 33.54 15.76 37.49
C PHE A 503 32.72 14.97 38.52
N LEU A 504 31.42 15.26 38.69
CA LEU A 504 30.56 14.54 39.63
C LEU A 504 30.28 13.13 39.10
N SER A 505 30.56 12.13 39.95
CA SER A 505 30.08 10.76 39.77
C SER A 505 28.55 10.71 39.92
N SER A 506 27.92 9.63 39.46
CA SER A 506 26.47 9.44 39.67
C SER A 506 26.11 9.50 41.16
N GLY A 507 26.94 8.89 42.03
CA GLY A 507 26.78 8.99 43.48
C GLY A 507 26.88 10.42 44.01
N GLY A 508 27.88 11.19 43.54
CA GLY A 508 28.03 12.60 43.89
C GLY A 508 26.85 13.46 43.40
N SER A 509 26.33 13.17 42.21
CA SER A 509 25.15 13.85 41.67
C SER A 509 23.88 13.56 42.49
N MET A 510 23.72 12.34 43.01
CA MET A 510 22.59 12.02 43.90
C MET A 510 22.72 12.72 45.25
N ASP A 511 23.91 12.77 45.84
CA ASP A 511 24.17 13.49 47.08
C ASP A 511 23.84 14.99 46.93
N VAL A 512 24.22 15.61 45.80
CA VAL A 512 23.82 16.99 45.48
C VAL A 512 22.30 17.12 45.31
N ARG A 513 21.63 16.17 44.65
CA ARG A 513 20.15 16.16 44.53
C ARG A 513 19.48 16.07 45.89
N GLU A 514 19.97 15.22 46.78
CA GLU A 514 19.44 15.04 48.13
C GLU A 514 19.64 16.33 48.94
N LYS A 515 20.85 16.90 48.96
CA LYS A 515 21.18 18.15 49.65
C LYS A 515 20.37 19.35 49.17
N LEU A 516 20.08 19.45 47.88
CA LEU A 516 19.18 20.46 47.33
C LEU A 516 17.73 20.26 47.79
N SER A 517 17.29 19.00 47.90
CA SER A 517 15.93 18.67 48.34
C SER A 517 15.70 18.87 49.84
N THR A 518 16.71 18.60 50.67
CA THR A 518 16.68 18.79 52.12
C THR A 518 16.94 20.24 52.54
N GLY A 519 17.38 21.09 51.61
CA GLY A 519 17.72 22.48 51.86
C GLY A 519 19.10 22.69 52.49
N GLU A 520 19.93 21.64 52.56
CA GLU A 520 21.33 21.74 52.99
C GLU A 520 22.19 22.52 51.98
N GLN A 521 21.85 22.40 50.69
CA GLN A 521 22.36 23.27 49.63
C GLN A 521 21.25 24.22 49.18
N VAL A 522 21.62 25.49 48.98
CA VAL A 522 20.71 26.57 48.59
C VAL A 522 21.28 27.36 47.44
N VAL A 523 20.40 28.00 46.66
CA VAL A 523 20.82 28.96 45.64
C VAL A 523 21.16 30.27 46.33
N PHE A 524 22.40 30.69 46.15
CA PHE A 524 22.92 31.93 46.69
C PHE A 524 23.15 32.93 45.57
N ILE A 525 22.49 34.10 45.65
CA ILE A 525 22.55 35.15 44.64
C ILE A 525 23.42 36.29 45.19
N VAL A 526 24.47 36.64 44.46
CA VAL A 526 25.43 37.70 44.81
C VAL A 526 25.24 38.87 43.86
N GLY A 527 25.06 40.09 44.37
CA GLY A 527 24.95 41.29 43.55
C GLY A 527 24.57 42.55 44.33
N GLU A 528 24.39 43.67 43.63
CA GLU A 528 23.99 44.97 44.21
C GLU A 528 22.50 45.03 44.61
N GLY A 529 21.68 44.06 44.17
CA GLY A 529 20.25 43.98 44.44
C GLY A 529 19.91 43.23 45.73
N SER A 530 18.65 43.26 46.15
CA SER A 530 18.16 42.56 47.36
C SER A 530 16.80 41.88 47.13
N GLY A 531 16.50 40.86 47.95
CA GLY A 531 15.19 40.21 48.01
C GLY A 531 14.85 39.29 46.85
N ALA A 532 15.85 38.68 46.18
CA ALA A 532 15.59 37.64 45.19
C ALA A 532 15.73 36.26 45.83
N VAL A 533 14.82 35.35 45.49
CA VAL A 533 14.78 33.97 45.97
C VAL A 533 14.67 33.04 44.77
N ALA A 534 15.56 32.05 44.70
CA ALA A 534 15.55 31.03 43.67
C ALA A 534 15.80 29.65 44.29
N LYS A 535 15.32 28.61 43.61
CA LYS A 535 15.60 27.21 43.90
C LYS A 535 16.35 26.59 42.73
N ALA A 536 17.14 25.56 43.01
CA ALA A 536 17.81 24.77 41.98
C ALA A 536 17.50 23.29 42.17
N ALA A 537 17.33 22.58 41.07
CA ALA A 537 17.32 21.13 41.01
C ALA A 537 18.50 20.68 40.11
N LEU A 538 19.20 19.62 40.49
CA LEU A 538 20.23 19.04 39.62
C LEU A 538 19.61 17.99 38.69
N ILE A 539 19.63 18.26 37.39
CA ILE A 539 19.12 17.37 36.34
C ILE A 539 20.26 16.82 35.47
N GLY A 540 20.01 15.72 34.75
CA GLY A 540 20.96 15.11 33.81
C GLY A 540 21.60 13.81 34.31
N VAL A 541 22.65 13.34 33.60
CA VAL A 541 23.36 12.07 33.86
C VAL A 541 24.87 12.31 33.92
N SER A 542 25.61 11.54 34.73
CA SER A 542 27.07 11.68 34.86
C SER A 542 27.79 11.43 33.52
N THR A 543 28.94 12.09 33.34
CA THR A 543 29.69 12.04 32.08
C THR A 543 30.13 10.62 31.72
N LYS A 544 30.62 9.83 32.69
CA LYS A 544 31.04 8.45 32.45
C LYS A 544 29.89 7.53 32.04
N VAL A 545 28.72 7.66 32.69
CA VAL A 545 27.52 6.87 32.33
C VAL A 545 27.04 7.23 30.93
N ARG A 546 27.01 8.52 30.55
CA ARG A 546 26.62 8.96 29.19
C ARG A 546 27.54 8.37 28.11
N GLU A 547 28.85 8.41 28.31
CA GLU A 547 29.84 7.85 27.37
C GLU A 547 29.70 6.34 27.24
N GLN A 548 29.60 5.61 28.37
CA GLN A 548 29.42 4.15 28.36
C GLN A 548 28.07 3.75 27.76
N PHE A 549 27.00 4.51 28.02
CA PHE A 549 25.69 4.29 27.42
C PHE A 549 25.78 4.37 25.89
N LEU A 550 26.37 5.46 25.37
CA LEU A 550 26.58 5.65 23.93
C LEU A 550 27.44 4.53 23.32
N PHE A 551 28.54 4.16 23.99
CA PHE A 551 29.43 3.08 23.54
C PHE A 551 28.70 1.74 23.44
N LEU A 552 27.97 1.35 24.49
CA LEU A 552 27.30 0.05 24.55
C LEU A 552 26.20 -0.04 23.50
N ILE A 553 25.32 0.97 23.37
CA ILE A 553 24.27 0.97 22.36
C ILE A 553 24.87 0.92 20.96
N SER A 554 25.87 1.75 20.69
CA SER A 554 26.52 1.81 19.39
C SER A 554 27.25 0.50 19.04
N GLY A 555 27.92 -0.10 20.03
CA GLY A 555 28.56 -1.40 19.89
C GLY A 555 27.55 -2.51 19.62
N ILE A 556 26.39 -2.50 20.26
CA ILE A 556 25.31 -3.47 20.01
C ILE A 556 24.77 -3.33 18.59
N VAL A 557 24.54 -2.09 18.14
CA VAL A 557 24.10 -1.81 16.76
C VAL A 557 25.15 -2.31 15.77
N LEU A 558 26.42 -1.98 15.96
CA LEU A 558 27.51 -2.46 15.12
C LEU A 558 27.61 -4.00 15.11
N LEU A 559 27.58 -4.65 16.29
CA LEU A 559 27.68 -6.11 16.41
C LEU A 559 26.49 -6.82 15.79
N THR A 560 25.27 -6.32 15.99
CA THR A 560 24.09 -6.93 15.36
C THR A 560 24.11 -6.75 13.84
N LEU A 561 24.47 -5.58 13.33
CA LEU A 561 24.59 -5.38 11.89
C LEU A 561 25.76 -6.17 11.27
N LEU A 562 26.88 -6.35 11.98
CA LEU A 562 28.04 -7.09 11.46
C LEU A 562 27.87 -8.60 11.59
N VAL A 563 27.41 -9.09 12.73
CA VAL A 563 27.28 -10.53 13.01
C VAL A 563 25.95 -11.05 12.50
N ASN A 564 24.82 -10.50 12.94
CA ASN A 564 23.50 -11.06 12.63
C ASN A 564 23.15 -10.83 11.15
N ALA A 565 23.36 -9.62 10.62
CA ALA A 565 23.00 -9.35 9.23
C ALA A 565 23.85 -10.13 8.21
N THR A 566 25.12 -10.44 8.52
CA THR A 566 25.94 -11.30 7.63
C THR A 566 25.60 -12.78 7.77
N THR A 567 25.20 -13.23 8.96
CA THR A 567 24.88 -14.64 9.23
C THR A 567 23.43 -15.02 8.89
N ILE A 568 22.51 -14.06 8.81
CA ILE A 568 21.09 -14.32 8.52
C ILE A 568 20.91 -15.03 7.18
N LYS A 569 21.69 -14.68 6.16
CA LYS A 569 21.66 -15.34 4.85
C LYS A 569 21.98 -16.83 4.96
N GLY A 570 23.01 -17.18 5.72
CA GLY A 570 23.37 -18.57 6.00
C GLY A 570 22.28 -19.30 6.79
N LEU A 571 21.66 -18.62 7.77
CA LEU A 571 20.58 -19.17 8.58
C LEU A 571 19.32 -19.48 7.75
N VAL A 572 18.85 -18.52 6.96
CA VAL A 572 17.64 -18.65 6.13
C VAL A 572 17.84 -19.74 5.07
N ASN A 573 19.03 -19.82 4.48
CA ASN A 573 19.40 -20.92 3.56
C ASN A 573 19.38 -22.29 4.26
N ARG A 574 19.98 -22.41 5.47
CA ARG A 574 19.99 -23.68 6.23
C ARG A 574 18.60 -24.12 6.69
N LEU A 575 17.70 -23.18 6.98
CA LEU A 575 16.31 -23.48 7.32
C LEU A 575 15.48 -23.93 6.11
N GLY A 576 16.02 -23.82 4.90
CA GLY A 576 15.36 -24.16 3.64
C GLY A 576 14.29 -23.15 3.23
N LEU A 577 14.34 -21.92 3.76
CA LEU A 577 13.35 -20.87 3.47
C LEU A 577 13.60 -20.18 2.12
N THR A 578 14.75 -20.41 1.50
CA THR A 578 15.15 -19.88 0.18
C THR A 578 15.08 -20.93 -0.93
N ALA A 579 14.75 -22.17 -0.60
CA ALA A 579 14.61 -23.21 -1.60
C ALA A 579 13.47 -22.83 -2.55
N LEU A 580 13.80 -22.64 -3.83
CA LEU A 580 12.80 -22.43 -4.87
C LEU A 580 11.89 -23.66 -4.89
N PRO A 581 10.56 -23.48 -4.77
CA PRO A 581 9.62 -24.58 -4.96
C PRO A 581 9.88 -25.28 -6.31
N ALA A 582 9.69 -26.59 -6.36
CA ALA A 582 9.92 -27.42 -7.55
C ALA A 582 9.23 -26.83 -8.80
N VAL A 583 7.98 -26.38 -8.65
CA VAL A 583 7.23 -25.73 -9.72
C VAL A 583 7.88 -24.45 -10.24
N LYS A 584 8.49 -23.63 -9.36
CA LYS A 584 9.17 -22.39 -9.73
C LYS A 584 10.49 -22.68 -10.45
N LYS A 585 11.20 -23.74 -10.07
CA LYS A 585 12.41 -24.22 -10.76
C LYS A 585 12.10 -24.65 -12.20
N LEU A 586 11.02 -25.42 -12.40
CA LEU A 586 10.56 -25.82 -13.73
C LEU A 586 10.25 -24.60 -14.61
N MET A 587 9.43 -23.68 -14.09
CA MET A 587 9.03 -22.48 -14.82
C MET A 587 10.21 -21.61 -15.24
N PHE A 588 11.17 -21.37 -14.35
CA PHE A 588 12.38 -20.61 -14.72
C PHE A 588 13.18 -21.32 -15.81
N SER A 589 13.26 -22.65 -15.77
CA SER A 589 13.96 -23.44 -16.79
C SER A 589 13.26 -23.34 -18.15
N ASN A 590 11.94 -23.47 -18.18
CA ASN A 590 11.13 -23.36 -19.41
C ASN A 590 11.13 -21.93 -19.97
N ALA A 591 10.97 -20.91 -19.12
CA ALA A 591 11.03 -19.51 -19.53
C ALA A 591 12.42 -19.12 -20.07
N SER A 592 13.49 -19.55 -19.40
CA SER A 592 14.86 -19.34 -19.88
C SER A 592 15.07 -20.02 -21.24
N GLY A 593 14.62 -21.26 -21.39
CA GLY A 593 14.67 -21.98 -22.68
C GLY A 593 13.90 -21.27 -23.79
N ASN A 594 12.70 -20.73 -23.49
CA ASN A 594 11.89 -19.99 -24.46
C ASN A 594 12.53 -18.65 -24.88
N ILE A 595 13.16 -17.93 -23.94
CA ILE A 595 13.92 -16.70 -24.25
C ILE A 595 15.09 -17.01 -25.17
N VAL A 596 15.87 -18.06 -24.87
CA VAL A 596 17.01 -18.47 -25.70
C VAL A 596 16.53 -18.80 -27.12
N LYS A 597 15.49 -19.61 -27.26
CA LYS A 597 14.88 -19.92 -28.57
C LYS A 597 14.38 -18.68 -29.31
N GLY A 598 13.77 -17.73 -28.59
CA GLY A 598 13.31 -16.46 -29.15
C GLY A 598 14.48 -15.62 -29.69
N CYS A 599 15.56 -15.49 -28.93
CA CYS A 599 16.77 -14.80 -29.35
C CYS A 599 17.46 -15.50 -30.53
N GLU A 600 17.46 -16.84 -30.58
CA GLU A 600 17.96 -17.60 -31.72
C GLU A 600 17.12 -17.36 -32.98
N THR A 601 15.79 -17.33 -32.84
CA THR A 601 14.85 -17.06 -33.94
C THR A 601 15.05 -15.65 -34.48
N GLU A 602 15.16 -14.64 -33.60
CA GLU A 602 15.43 -13.26 -33.99
C GLU A 602 16.79 -13.13 -34.69
N MET A 603 17.83 -13.79 -34.18
CA MET A 603 19.13 -13.85 -34.85
C MET A 603 19.01 -14.45 -36.27
N ASP A 604 18.20 -15.48 -36.44
CA ASP A 604 17.97 -16.10 -37.76
C ASP A 604 17.19 -15.19 -38.70
N LEU A 605 16.22 -14.40 -38.20
CA LEU A 605 15.54 -13.37 -38.99
C LEU A 605 16.50 -12.26 -39.43
N LEU A 606 17.38 -11.79 -38.53
CA LEU A 606 18.35 -10.73 -38.80
C LEU A 606 19.42 -11.15 -39.83
N LYS A 607 19.69 -12.44 -40.00
CA LYS A 607 20.55 -12.95 -41.09
C LYS A 607 20.01 -12.62 -42.48
N GLY A 608 18.68 -12.52 -42.61
CA GLY A 608 18.01 -12.16 -43.86
C GLY A 608 17.90 -10.66 -44.11
N ASP A 609 18.24 -9.82 -43.12
CA ASP A 609 18.14 -8.36 -43.25
C ASP A 609 19.23 -7.83 -44.22
N ARG A 610 18.82 -6.93 -45.13
CA ARG A 610 19.69 -6.39 -46.18
C ARG A 610 20.90 -5.61 -45.65
N PHE A 611 20.80 -5.03 -44.46
CA PHE A 611 21.87 -4.23 -43.85
C PHE A 611 22.76 -5.08 -42.91
N LEU A 612 22.24 -6.18 -42.38
CA LEU A 612 22.93 -7.00 -41.37
C LEU A 612 23.41 -8.37 -41.89
N SER A 613 23.05 -8.78 -43.11
CA SER A 613 23.43 -10.09 -43.68
C SER A 613 24.92 -10.43 -43.61
N GLY A 614 25.81 -9.43 -43.72
CA GLY A 614 27.26 -9.58 -43.61
C GLY A 614 27.83 -9.58 -42.18
N ALA A 615 27.00 -9.55 -41.14
CA ALA A 615 27.45 -9.53 -39.76
C ALA A 615 28.17 -10.83 -39.34
N ASN A 616 29.08 -10.73 -38.37
CA ASN A 616 29.77 -11.90 -37.84
C ASN A 616 28.88 -12.65 -36.83
N TRP A 617 28.02 -13.52 -37.34
CA TRP A 617 27.05 -14.29 -36.55
C TRP A 617 27.69 -15.22 -35.51
N SER A 618 28.95 -15.62 -35.70
CA SER A 618 29.68 -16.42 -34.70
C SER A 618 30.01 -15.62 -33.45
N VAL A 619 30.23 -14.31 -33.58
CA VAL A 619 30.41 -13.39 -32.46
C VAL A 619 29.06 -13.06 -31.84
N VAL A 620 28.03 -12.79 -32.64
CA VAL A 620 26.66 -12.53 -32.14
C VAL A 620 26.15 -13.68 -31.29
N ARG A 621 26.38 -14.93 -31.70
CA ARG A 621 26.01 -16.13 -30.94
C ARG A 621 26.61 -16.18 -29.53
N LYS A 622 27.79 -15.59 -29.31
CA LYS A 622 28.41 -15.52 -27.97
C LYS A 622 27.69 -14.59 -27.00
N TYR A 623 26.82 -13.72 -27.51
CA TYR A 623 25.99 -12.81 -26.71
C TYR A 623 24.55 -13.32 -26.55
N LEU A 624 24.22 -14.51 -27.09
CA LEU A 624 22.96 -15.16 -26.76
C LEU A 624 22.98 -15.61 -25.29
N PRO A 625 21.85 -15.52 -24.58
CA PRO A 625 21.75 -15.98 -23.21
C PRO A 625 22.00 -17.49 -23.13
N GLU A 626 22.64 -17.96 -22.06
CA GLU A 626 22.75 -19.39 -21.77
C GLU A 626 21.47 -19.89 -21.07
N PRO A 627 20.94 -21.06 -21.44
CA PRO A 627 19.75 -21.61 -20.80
C PRO A 627 20.07 -22.01 -19.35
N VAL A 628 19.31 -21.46 -18.41
CA VAL A 628 19.43 -21.79 -16.98
C VAL A 628 18.52 -22.99 -16.69
N THR A 629 19.11 -24.16 -16.40
CA THR A 629 18.35 -25.37 -16.03
C THR A 629 18.49 -25.66 -14.54
N TYR A 630 17.36 -25.81 -13.85
CA TYR A 630 17.33 -26.29 -12.47
C TYR A 630 17.00 -27.78 -12.44
N PRO A 631 17.93 -28.67 -12.05
CA PRO A 631 17.64 -30.09 -11.96
C PRO A 631 16.62 -30.34 -10.83
N LEU A 632 15.55 -31.08 -11.15
CA LEU A 632 14.52 -31.50 -10.21
C LEU A 632 14.79 -32.92 -9.72
N THR A 633 14.59 -33.16 -8.43
CA THR A 633 14.64 -34.52 -7.86
C THR A 633 13.32 -35.26 -8.10
N ALA A 634 13.34 -36.60 -8.08
CA ALA A 634 12.14 -37.40 -8.32
C ALA A 634 11.03 -37.13 -7.29
N ASP A 635 11.39 -36.89 -6.04
CA ASP A 635 10.46 -36.53 -4.96
C ASP A 635 9.85 -35.14 -5.19
N GLU A 636 10.65 -34.17 -5.67
CA GLU A 636 10.17 -32.83 -6.01
C GLU A 636 9.15 -32.86 -7.16
N VAL A 637 9.37 -33.67 -8.20
CA VAL A 637 8.42 -33.84 -9.31
C VAL A 637 7.11 -34.50 -8.84
N ALA A 638 7.20 -35.45 -7.92
CA ALA A 638 6.03 -36.15 -7.37
C ALA A 638 5.16 -35.26 -6.47
N GLU A 639 5.76 -34.28 -5.77
CA GLU A 639 5.05 -33.31 -4.92
C GLU A 639 4.57 -32.05 -5.67
N MET A 640 4.83 -31.93 -6.97
CA MET A 640 4.46 -30.75 -7.76
C MET A 640 2.95 -30.66 -8.00
N ASP A 641 2.31 -29.74 -7.27
CA ASP A 641 0.93 -29.32 -7.54
C ASP A 641 0.87 -28.31 -8.69
N THR A 642 0.99 -28.82 -9.92
CA THR A 642 0.99 -28.01 -11.15
C THR A 642 -0.35 -27.31 -11.36
N LEU A 643 -1.45 -27.91 -10.94
CA LEU A 643 -2.79 -27.34 -11.04
C LEU A 643 -2.95 -26.12 -10.13
N SER A 644 -2.58 -26.23 -8.85
CA SER A 644 -2.67 -25.10 -7.93
C SER A 644 -1.77 -23.95 -8.29
N GLU A 645 -0.55 -24.21 -8.78
CA GLU A 645 0.30 -23.12 -9.26
C GLU A 645 -0.29 -22.47 -10.52
N THR A 646 -0.83 -23.25 -11.46
CA THR A 646 -1.51 -22.69 -12.66
C THR A 646 -2.65 -21.77 -12.23
N ARG A 647 -3.52 -22.22 -11.31
CA ARG A 647 -4.61 -21.39 -10.75
C ARG A 647 -4.07 -20.12 -10.11
N ARG A 648 -3.03 -20.22 -9.29
CA ARG A 648 -2.40 -19.05 -8.66
C ARG A 648 -1.88 -18.04 -9.69
N ARG A 649 -1.27 -18.48 -10.78
CA ARG A 649 -0.79 -17.58 -11.85
C ARG A 649 -1.92 -16.91 -12.61
N LEU A 650 -3.00 -17.65 -12.88
CA LEU A 650 -4.22 -17.08 -13.45
C LEU A 650 -4.79 -15.97 -12.54
N LEU A 651 -4.79 -16.19 -11.22
CA LEU A 651 -5.18 -15.17 -10.23
C LEU A 651 -4.21 -13.97 -10.19
N GLU A 652 -2.89 -14.19 -10.28
CA GLU A 652 -1.90 -13.10 -10.37
C GLU A 652 -2.12 -12.26 -11.64
N LYS A 653 -2.43 -12.91 -12.78
CA LYS A 653 -2.79 -12.21 -14.02
C LYS A 653 -4.10 -11.44 -13.87
N GLU A 654 -5.11 -12.04 -13.23
CA GLU A 654 -6.39 -11.39 -12.92
C GLU A 654 -6.17 -10.12 -12.11
N LYS A 655 -5.34 -10.19 -11.07
CA LYS A 655 -4.93 -9.03 -10.25
C LYS A 655 -4.28 -7.95 -11.11
N SER A 656 -3.31 -8.34 -11.93
CA SER A 656 -2.63 -7.43 -12.84
C SER A 656 -3.60 -6.76 -13.82
N SER A 657 -4.64 -7.47 -14.27
CA SER A 657 -5.67 -6.91 -15.16
C SER A 657 -6.46 -5.81 -14.48
N TYR A 658 -6.86 -5.99 -13.21
CA TYR A 658 -7.57 -4.94 -12.46
C TYR A 658 -6.74 -3.66 -12.31
N TRP A 659 -5.46 -3.79 -11.99
CA TRP A 659 -4.56 -2.64 -11.87
C TRP A 659 -4.31 -1.97 -13.21
N ALA A 660 -4.23 -2.73 -14.31
CA ALA A 660 -4.14 -2.18 -15.66
C ALA A 660 -5.40 -1.36 -15.99
N GLN A 661 -6.59 -1.93 -15.77
CA GLN A 661 -7.87 -1.25 -15.99
C GLN A 661 -8.02 0.01 -15.12
N PHE A 662 -7.51 0.02 -13.88
CA PHE A 662 -7.50 1.20 -13.02
C PHE A 662 -6.54 2.28 -13.53
N LYS A 663 -5.33 1.91 -13.95
CA LYS A 663 -4.34 2.84 -14.54
C LYS A 663 -4.83 3.45 -15.85
N GLU A 664 -5.63 2.69 -16.59
CA GLU A 664 -6.33 3.15 -17.78
C GLU A 664 -7.61 3.93 -17.45
N GLY A 665 -7.97 4.19 -16.18
CA GLY A 665 -9.16 4.96 -15.81
C GLY A 665 -10.51 4.27 -16.09
N VAL A 666 -10.49 3.02 -16.54
CA VAL A 666 -11.69 2.22 -16.85
C VAL A 666 -12.32 1.69 -15.56
N LEU A 667 -11.51 1.36 -14.56
CA LEU A 667 -11.96 0.88 -13.26
C LEU A 667 -11.84 1.97 -12.19
N GLY A 668 -12.89 2.20 -11.39
CA GLY A 668 -12.84 3.14 -10.27
C GLY A 668 -12.04 2.61 -9.06
N ALA A 669 -11.48 3.51 -8.24
CA ALA A 669 -10.66 3.15 -7.07
C ALA A 669 -11.40 2.29 -6.02
N GLN A 670 -12.70 2.53 -5.82
CA GLN A 670 -13.50 1.73 -4.88
C GLN A 670 -13.71 0.30 -5.40
N SER A 671 -14.02 0.16 -6.69
CA SER A 671 -14.20 -1.12 -7.37
C SER A 671 -12.89 -1.91 -7.46
N LEU A 672 -11.76 -1.25 -7.74
CA LEU A 672 -10.43 -1.86 -7.64
C LEU A 672 -10.19 -2.37 -6.21
N GLY A 673 -10.42 -1.54 -5.20
CA GLY A 673 -10.23 -1.93 -3.81
C GLY A 673 -11.09 -3.13 -3.38
N LEU A 674 -12.30 -3.25 -3.94
CA LEU A 674 -13.20 -4.37 -3.72
C LEU A 674 -12.67 -5.65 -4.37
N LEU A 675 -12.28 -5.59 -5.64
CA LEU A 675 -11.74 -6.74 -6.38
C LEU A 675 -10.38 -7.20 -5.83
N ASP A 676 -9.45 -6.26 -5.65
CA ASP A 676 -8.06 -6.52 -5.23
C ASP A 676 -7.96 -7.13 -3.84
N ASN A 677 -8.73 -6.60 -2.88
CA ASN A 677 -8.72 -7.11 -1.50
C ASN A 677 -9.19 -8.56 -1.43
N ASN A 678 -10.26 -8.91 -2.15
CA ASN A 678 -10.85 -10.25 -2.11
C ASN A 678 -10.03 -11.24 -2.95
N LEU A 679 -9.51 -10.81 -4.10
CA LEU A 679 -8.60 -11.61 -4.88
C LEU A 679 -7.30 -11.91 -4.12
N SER A 680 -6.79 -10.94 -3.35
CA SER A 680 -5.63 -11.15 -2.48
C SER A 680 -5.91 -12.16 -1.37
N GLU A 681 -7.12 -12.15 -0.80
CA GLU A 681 -7.55 -13.17 0.16
C GLU A 681 -7.68 -14.55 -0.47
N PHE A 682 -8.15 -14.64 -1.72
CA PHE A 682 -8.22 -15.90 -2.46
C PHE A 682 -6.82 -16.40 -2.88
N LEU A 683 -5.90 -15.51 -3.24
CA LEU A 683 -4.50 -15.82 -3.53
C LEU A 683 -3.78 -16.46 -2.33
N ASP A 684 -4.19 -16.15 -1.09
CA ASP A 684 -3.64 -16.77 0.10
C ASP A 684 -3.89 -18.27 0.21
N LEU A 685 -4.92 -18.77 -0.49
CA LEU A 685 -5.23 -20.21 -0.59
C LEU A 685 -4.24 -20.94 -1.53
N GLN A 686 -3.32 -20.21 -2.16
CA GLN A 686 -2.25 -20.73 -3.02
C GLN A 686 -2.77 -21.57 -4.20
N GLY A 687 -3.98 -21.28 -4.68
CA GLY A 687 -4.62 -22.00 -5.80
C GLY A 687 -5.08 -23.43 -5.46
N LYS A 688 -5.14 -23.80 -4.17
CA LYS A 688 -5.65 -25.12 -3.74
C LYS A 688 -7.14 -25.28 -3.99
N GLU A 689 -7.88 -24.18 -3.89
CA GLU A 689 -9.30 -24.16 -4.20
C GLU A 689 -9.55 -23.94 -5.72
N PRO A 690 -10.63 -24.52 -6.29
CA PRO A 690 -11.06 -24.26 -7.66
C PRO A 690 -11.38 -22.78 -7.91
N LEU A 691 -11.08 -22.27 -9.11
CA LEU A 691 -11.27 -20.84 -9.43
C LEU A 691 -12.73 -20.40 -9.34
N HIS A 692 -13.68 -21.33 -9.49
CA HIS A 692 -15.12 -21.07 -9.47
C HIS A 692 -15.74 -21.06 -8.06
N GLN A 693 -15.04 -21.58 -7.05
CA GLN A 693 -15.54 -21.62 -5.66
C GLN A 693 -15.25 -20.30 -4.95
N ARG A 694 -15.97 -19.25 -5.37
CA ARG A 694 -15.81 -17.89 -4.86
C ARG A 694 -17.10 -17.38 -4.23
N GLU A 695 -17.47 -17.93 -3.06
CA GLU A 695 -18.65 -17.48 -2.30
C GLU A 695 -18.65 -15.97 -2.01
N TYR A 696 -17.46 -15.35 -1.98
CA TYR A 696 -17.33 -13.92 -1.78
C TYR A 696 -17.86 -13.08 -2.96
N LEU A 697 -17.85 -13.58 -4.20
CA LEU A 697 -18.28 -12.82 -5.38
C LEU A 697 -19.76 -12.46 -5.29
N GLU A 698 -20.60 -13.40 -4.86
CA GLU A 698 -22.02 -13.14 -4.65
C GLU A 698 -22.26 -12.09 -3.56
N LYS A 699 -21.46 -12.10 -2.49
CA LYS A 699 -21.54 -11.09 -1.43
C LYS A 699 -21.07 -9.71 -1.87
N ILE A 700 -20.09 -9.65 -2.78
CA ILE A 700 -19.56 -8.42 -3.35
C ILE A 700 -20.54 -7.80 -4.32
N LEU A 701 -21.04 -8.63 -5.25
CA LEU A 701 -21.98 -8.25 -6.28
C LEU A 701 -23.39 -8.01 -5.68
N GLY A 702 -23.71 -8.64 -4.56
CA GLY A 702 -24.95 -8.42 -3.84
C GLY A 702 -25.11 -6.99 -3.29
N ILE A 703 -26.33 -6.47 -3.41
CA ILE A 703 -26.74 -5.25 -2.71
C ILE A 703 -27.15 -5.62 -1.29
N PRO A 704 -26.71 -4.90 -0.24
CA PRO A 704 -27.17 -5.17 1.12
C PRO A 704 -28.70 -5.03 1.22
N LYS A 705 -29.39 -6.05 1.75
CA LYS A 705 -30.85 -6.06 1.90
C LYS A 705 -31.40 -4.82 2.61
N LEU A 706 -30.64 -4.29 3.58
CA LEU A 706 -31.00 -3.05 4.28
C LEU A 706 -30.97 -1.83 3.35
N LEU A 707 -29.96 -1.73 2.48
CA LEU A 707 -29.82 -0.63 1.53
C LEU A 707 -30.92 -0.72 0.45
N GLU A 708 -31.25 -1.95 0.03
CA GLU A 708 -32.34 -2.22 -0.90
C GLU A 708 -33.71 -1.84 -0.31
N ALA A 709 -33.98 -2.17 0.96
CA ALA A 709 -35.22 -1.80 1.64
C ALA A 709 -35.38 -0.28 1.85
N LEU A 710 -34.27 0.47 1.87
CA LEU A 710 -34.24 1.93 2.10
C LEU A 710 -34.03 2.74 0.81
N LYS A 711 -34.09 2.11 -0.37
CA LYS A 711 -33.77 2.73 -1.67
C LYS A 711 -34.63 3.96 -2.01
N ASP A 712 -35.87 3.99 -1.54
CA ASP A 712 -36.84 5.05 -1.84
C ASP A 712 -36.69 6.30 -0.93
N LEU A 713 -35.82 6.24 0.08
CA LEU A 713 -35.57 7.38 0.97
C LEU A 713 -34.57 8.37 0.34
N PRO A 714 -34.83 9.69 0.39
CA PRO A 714 -34.01 10.70 -0.29
C PRO A 714 -32.53 10.67 0.08
N PHE A 715 -32.22 10.38 1.34
CA PHE A 715 -30.85 10.37 1.85
C PHE A 715 -30.05 9.13 1.42
N PHE A 716 -30.74 7.99 1.22
CA PHE A 716 -30.12 6.73 0.84
C PHE A 716 -30.12 6.49 -0.67
N LYS A 717 -30.95 7.21 -1.43
CA LYS A 717 -31.00 7.12 -2.90
C LYS A 717 -29.64 7.33 -3.56
N ASN A 718 -28.89 8.37 -3.15
CA ASN A 718 -27.56 8.63 -3.70
C ASN A 718 -26.55 7.52 -3.34
N SER A 719 -26.55 7.06 -2.09
CA SER A 719 -25.67 5.95 -1.67
C SER A 719 -26.01 4.62 -2.34
N PHE A 720 -27.30 4.37 -2.63
CA PHE A 720 -27.75 3.21 -3.38
C PHE A 720 -27.27 3.26 -4.84
N THR A 721 -27.45 4.39 -5.51
CA THR A 721 -26.98 4.59 -6.89
C THR A 721 -25.45 4.50 -7.00
N GLU A 722 -24.71 5.11 -6.06
CA GLU A 722 -23.25 4.98 -5.99
C GLU A 722 -22.82 3.52 -5.78
N ARG A 723 -23.53 2.78 -4.91
CA ARG A 723 -23.24 1.35 -4.69
C ARG A 723 -23.48 0.53 -5.96
N LEU A 724 -24.57 0.77 -6.68
CA LEU A 724 -24.85 0.11 -7.96
C LEU A 724 -23.73 0.38 -8.99
N ALA A 725 -23.27 1.62 -9.10
CA ALA A 725 -22.17 1.99 -10.00
C ALA A 725 -20.87 1.25 -9.65
N VAL A 726 -20.49 1.22 -8.36
CA VAL A 726 -19.28 0.51 -7.90
C VAL A 726 -19.35 -0.97 -8.24
N VAL A 727 -20.52 -1.60 -8.05
CA VAL A 727 -20.69 -3.03 -8.28
C VAL A 727 -20.76 -3.36 -9.77
N TYR A 728 -21.42 -2.53 -10.59
CA TYR A 728 -21.41 -2.67 -12.04
C TYR A 728 -19.98 -2.59 -12.59
N ASP A 729 -19.22 -1.57 -12.20
CA ASP A 729 -17.81 -1.40 -12.59
C ASP A 729 -16.98 -2.63 -12.19
N ALA A 730 -17.19 -3.16 -10.98
CA ALA A 730 -16.48 -4.35 -10.50
C ALA A 730 -16.85 -5.60 -11.30
N ALA A 731 -18.14 -5.82 -11.60
CA ALA A 731 -18.61 -6.95 -12.38
C ALA A 731 -18.08 -6.91 -13.82
N LYS A 732 -18.12 -5.74 -14.46
CA LYS A 732 -17.59 -5.52 -15.81
C LYS A 732 -16.08 -5.77 -15.86
N ALA A 733 -15.32 -5.18 -14.93
CA ALA A 733 -13.88 -5.36 -14.86
C ALA A 733 -13.48 -6.81 -14.57
N TYR A 734 -14.27 -7.51 -13.76
CA TYR A 734 -14.14 -8.94 -13.53
C TYR A 734 -14.28 -9.73 -14.83
N VAL A 735 -15.31 -9.47 -15.64
CA VAL A 735 -15.52 -10.14 -16.94
C VAL A 735 -14.34 -9.88 -17.88
N VAL A 736 -13.88 -8.64 -18.00
CA VAL A 736 -12.70 -8.28 -18.83
C VAL A 736 -11.46 -9.04 -18.38
N ALA A 737 -11.21 -9.13 -17.07
CA ALA A 737 -10.07 -9.87 -16.54
C ALA A 737 -10.16 -11.38 -16.84
N GLN A 738 -11.35 -11.99 -16.72
CA GLN A 738 -11.55 -13.40 -17.07
C GLN A 738 -11.28 -13.66 -18.57
N ASP A 739 -11.67 -12.74 -19.46
CA ASP A 739 -11.41 -12.83 -20.91
C ASP A 739 -9.92 -12.70 -21.26
N GLU A 740 -9.11 -12.03 -20.43
CA GLU A 740 -7.65 -12.04 -20.57
C GLU A 740 -7.02 -13.32 -20.04
N VAL A 741 -7.48 -13.78 -18.87
CA VAL A 741 -6.93 -14.95 -18.16
C VAL A 741 -7.14 -16.23 -18.98
N VAL A 742 -8.29 -16.39 -19.63
CA VAL A 742 -8.60 -17.59 -20.45
C VAL A 742 -7.62 -17.78 -21.60
N LYS A 743 -7.07 -16.70 -22.16
CA LYS A 743 -6.11 -16.73 -23.29
C LYS A 743 -4.75 -17.31 -22.89
N LEU A 744 -4.42 -17.32 -21.59
CA LEU A 744 -3.14 -17.79 -21.08
C LEU A 744 -3.15 -19.25 -20.60
N VAL A 745 -4.33 -19.86 -20.45
CA VAL A 745 -4.49 -21.20 -19.86
C VAL A 745 -3.67 -22.24 -20.61
N ASP A 746 -3.76 -22.27 -21.93
CA ASP A 746 -3.08 -23.29 -22.74
C ASP A 746 -1.55 -23.17 -22.65
N GLY A 747 -1.03 -21.93 -22.66
CA GLY A 747 0.40 -21.68 -22.51
C GLY A 747 0.90 -22.08 -21.13
N LEU A 748 0.21 -21.66 -20.07
CA LEU A 748 0.62 -21.96 -18.69
C LEU A 748 0.53 -23.45 -18.35
N ALA A 749 -0.51 -24.15 -18.82
CA ALA A 749 -0.64 -25.59 -18.61
C ALA A 749 0.45 -26.38 -19.34
N SER A 750 0.83 -25.93 -20.56
CA SER A 750 1.94 -26.54 -21.31
C SER A 750 3.29 -26.25 -20.68
N ASP A 751 3.52 -25.04 -20.16
CA ASP A 751 4.79 -24.64 -19.54
C ASP A 751 5.04 -25.34 -18.19
N LEU A 752 4.00 -25.92 -17.58
CA LEU A 752 4.06 -26.58 -16.27
C LEU A 752 4.06 -28.11 -16.34
N ASP A 753 3.87 -28.70 -17.52
CA ASP A 753 3.91 -30.15 -17.67
C ASP A 753 5.31 -30.65 -18.00
N ASP A 754 5.90 -31.40 -17.06
CA ASP A 754 7.19 -32.06 -17.22
C ASP A 754 7.11 -33.40 -17.96
N THR A 755 5.90 -33.94 -18.13
CA THR A 755 5.70 -35.30 -18.68
C THR A 755 5.65 -35.33 -20.21
N GLY A 756 5.34 -34.20 -20.86
CA GLY A 756 5.14 -34.12 -22.29
C GLY A 756 3.85 -34.81 -22.75
N ASP A 757 2.92 -35.06 -21.83
CA ASP A 757 1.66 -35.75 -22.10
C ASP A 757 0.61 -34.74 -22.58
N ALA A 758 0.41 -34.70 -23.90
CA ALA A 758 -0.54 -33.80 -24.55
C ALA A 758 -1.99 -34.01 -24.06
N GLU A 759 -2.36 -35.22 -23.64
CA GLU A 759 -3.72 -35.53 -23.19
C GLU A 759 -3.97 -34.95 -21.78
N LYS A 760 -2.97 -35.09 -20.89
CA LYS A 760 -3.00 -34.51 -19.54
C LYS A 760 -3.03 -32.98 -19.57
N VAL A 761 -2.22 -32.35 -20.43
CA VAL A 761 -2.23 -30.88 -20.63
C VAL A 761 -3.61 -30.42 -21.11
N ALA A 762 -4.20 -31.11 -22.10
CA ALA A 762 -5.53 -30.79 -22.60
C ALA A 762 -6.61 -30.94 -21.52
N GLN A 763 -6.53 -31.96 -20.67
CA GLN A 763 -7.47 -32.16 -19.56
C GLN A 763 -7.41 -31.01 -18.55
N VAL A 764 -6.21 -30.61 -18.12
CA VAL A 764 -6.01 -29.48 -17.19
C VAL A 764 -6.51 -28.17 -17.79
N SER A 765 -6.15 -27.89 -19.05
CA SER A 765 -6.61 -26.69 -19.76
C SER A 765 -8.14 -26.63 -19.88
N ASN A 766 -8.79 -27.74 -20.22
CA ASN A 766 -10.24 -27.81 -20.32
C ASN A 766 -10.94 -27.62 -18.97
N LEU A 767 -10.38 -28.21 -17.89
CA LEU A 767 -10.87 -28.01 -16.54
C LEU A 767 -10.80 -26.52 -16.15
N LEU A 768 -9.63 -25.89 -16.30
CA LEU A 768 -9.45 -24.47 -15.96
C LEU A 768 -10.33 -23.54 -16.80
N LYS A 769 -10.47 -23.81 -18.11
CA LYS A 769 -11.38 -23.08 -18.99
C LYS A 769 -12.84 -23.19 -18.54
N ASN A 770 -13.26 -24.36 -18.03
CA ASN A 770 -14.60 -24.54 -17.49
C ASN A 770 -14.80 -23.75 -16.18
N GLU A 771 -13.82 -23.76 -15.27
CA GLU A 771 -13.88 -22.95 -14.03
C GLU A 771 -14.00 -21.44 -14.35
N ILE A 772 -13.19 -20.93 -15.28
CA ILE A 772 -13.22 -19.54 -15.75
C ILE A 772 -14.56 -19.21 -16.42
N ARG A 773 -15.09 -20.13 -17.23
CA ARG A 773 -16.38 -19.95 -17.90
C ARG A 773 -17.53 -19.82 -16.90
N GLN A 774 -17.55 -20.64 -15.84
CA GLN A 774 -18.56 -20.55 -14.78
C GLN A 774 -18.51 -19.20 -14.07
N ASN A 775 -17.32 -18.75 -13.71
CA ASN A 775 -17.09 -17.42 -13.13
C ASN A 775 -17.62 -16.29 -14.01
N ARG A 776 -17.32 -16.36 -15.31
CA ARG A 776 -17.77 -15.37 -16.28
C ARG A 776 -19.28 -15.35 -16.44
N LEU A 777 -19.92 -16.53 -16.48
CA LEU A 777 -21.38 -16.64 -16.57
C LEU A 777 -22.08 -16.02 -15.36
N LEU A 778 -21.56 -16.23 -14.15
CA LEU A 778 -22.09 -15.61 -12.93
C LEU A 778 -22.08 -14.08 -13.03
N ALA A 779 -20.95 -13.49 -13.41
CA ALA A 779 -20.83 -12.04 -13.54
C ALA A 779 -21.68 -11.46 -14.68
N LEU A 780 -21.81 -12.18 -15.80
CA LEU A 780 -22.66 -11.77 -16.92
C LEU A 780 -24.15 -11.83 -16.56
N ASN A 781 -24.60 -12.85 -15.84
CA ASN A 781 -25.96 -12.94 -15.34
C ASN A 781 -26.27 -11.77 -14.39
N TYR A 782 -25.33 -11.46 -13.49
CA TYR A 782 -25.48 -10.30 -12.61
C TYR A 782 -25.61 -8.97 -13.37
N LEU A 783 -24.77 -8.73 -14.38
CA LEU A 783 -24.86 -7.53 -15.22
C LEU A 783 -26.19 -7.45 -15.97
N LYS A 784 -26.67 -8.61 -16.47
CA LYS A 784 -27.99 -8.71 -17.11
C LYS A 784 -29.11 -8.35 -16.13
N ASP A 785 -29.11 -8.94 -14.94
CA ASP A 785 -30.13 -8.67 -13.91
C ASP A 785 -30.14 -7.18 -13.51
N LEU A 786 -28.96 -6.55 -13.40
CA LEU A 786 -28.84 -5.13 -13.07
C LEU A 786 -29.40 -4.23 -14.19
N HIS A 787 -29.15 -4.59 -15.46
CA HIS A 787 -29.70 -3.90 -16.62
C HIS A 787 -31.24 -4.03 -16.70
N GLU A 788 -31.80 -5.17 -16.29
CA GLU A 788 -33.24 -5.41 -16.25
C GLU A 788 -33.93 -4.70 -15.09
N GLN A 789 -33.33 -4.71 -13.89
CA GLN A 789 -33.94 -4.16 -12.66
C GLN A 789 -33.75 -2.65 -12.50
N TYR A 790 -32.61 -2.10 -12.96
CA TYR A 790 -32.22 -0.69 -12.78
C TYR A 790 -31.72 -0.06 -14.09
N PRO A 791 -32.55 0.01 -15.14
CA PRO A 791 -32.12 0.52 -16.45
C PRO A 791 -31.66 1.98 -16.38
N GLU A 792 -32.33 2.83 -15.59
CA GLU A 792 -31.95 4.24 -15.46
C GLU A 792 -30.56 4.46 -14.86
N VAL A 793 -30.15 3.58 -13.93
CA VAL A 793 -28.82 3.64 -13.31
C VAL A 793 -27.77 3.07 -14.27
N THR A 794 -28.10 1.98 -14.95
CA THR A 794 -27.21 1.30 -15.89
C THR A 794 -26.83 2.21 -17.06
N VAL A 795 -27.81 2.89 -17.67
CA VAL A 795 -27.55 3.85 -18.75
C VAL A 795 -26.64 4.99 -18.29
N GLY A 796 -26.87 5.51 -17.07
CA GLY A 796 -26.00 6.54 -16.50
C GLY A 796 -24.55 6.06 -16.33
N ILE A 797 -24.35 4.83 -15.86
CA ILE A 797 -23.02 4.22 -15.69
C ILE A 797 -22.36 4.00 -17.06
N GLU A 798 -23.07 3.40 -18.01
CA GLU A 798 -22.58 3.14 -19.36
C GLU A 798 -22.22 4.43 -20.11
N THR A 799 -22.98 5.51 -19.88
CA THR A 799 -22.68 6.84 -20.44
C THR A 799 -21.35 7.37 -19.90
N LYS A 800 -21.15 7.31 -18.58
CA LYS A 800 -19.87 7.71 -17.97
C LYS A 800 -18.72 6.84 -18.48
N ASP A 801 -18.91 5.53 -18.59
CA ASP A 801 -17.91 4.61 -19.14
C ASP A 801 -17.53 4.96 -20.57
N ALA A 802 -18.51 5.29 -21.41
CA ALA A 802 -18.28 5.71 -22.79
C ALA A 802 -17.46 7.00 -22.83
N ILE A 803 -17.81 8.00 -22.02
CA ILE A 803 -17.05 9.26 -21.92
C ILE A 803 -15.61 8.99 -21.47
N ARG A 804 -15.41 8.18 -20.42
CA ARG A 804 -14.09 7.78 -19.93
C ARG A 804 -13.28 7.09 -21.03
N SER A 805 -13.90 6.16 -21.77
CA SER A 805 -13.23 5.46 -22.87
C SER A 805 -12.76 6.40 -23.98
N VAL A 806 -13.55 7.42 -24.33
CA VAL A 806 -13.18 8.44 -25.33
C VAL A 806 -12.03 9.30 -24.83
N LEU A 807 -12.10 9.79 -23.60
CA LEU A 807 -11.04 10.60 -22.99
C LEU A 807 -9.72 9.80 -22.88
N ASN A 808 -9.79 8.52 -22.53
CA ASN A 808 -8.61 7.64 -22.51
C ASN A 808 -8.01 7.41 -23.90
N HIS A 809 -8.86 7.27 -24.92
CA HIS A 809 -8.41 7.18 -26.30
C HIS A 809 -7.69 8.47 -26.74
N GLU A 810 -8.25 9.63 -26.40
CA GLU A 810 -7.62 10.94 -26.62
C GLU A 810 -6.25 11.02 -25.94
N ARG A 811 -6.16 10.68 -24.63
CA ARG A 811 -4.90 10.63 -23.86
C ARG A 811 -3.85 9.73 -24.51
N THR A 812 -4.26 8.56 -24.96
CA THR A 812 -3.37 7.56 -25.57
C THR A 812 -2.86 8.05 -26.92
N ASN A 813 -3.72 8.69 -27.73
CA ASN A 813 -3.32 9.29 -29.00
C ASN A 813 -2.34 10.44 -28.79
N ILE A 814 -2.56 11.30 -27.80
CA ILE A 814 -1.61 12.38 -27.45
C ILE A 814 -0.23 11.79 -27.09
N LYS A 815 -0.20 10.77 -26.21
CA LYS A 815 1.06 10.08 -25.83
C LYS A 815 1.74 9.40 -27.03
N LYS A 816 0.96 8.85 -27.96
CA LYS A 816 1.45 8.26 -29.20
C LYS A 816 2.08 9.32 -30.11
N LEU A 817 1.42 10.46 -30.31
CA LEU A 817 1.94 11.58 -31.10
C LEU A 817 3.26 12.11 -30.53
N ARG A 818 3.41 12.17 -29.20
CA ARG A 818 4.69 12.47 -28.54
C ARG A 818 5.77 11.44 -28.89
N LYS A 819 5.46 10.14 -28.80
CA LYS A 819 6.41 9.05 -29.11
C LYS A 819 6.83 9.07 -30.58
N GLU A 820 5.95 9.51 -31.47
CA GLU A 820 6.20 9.70 -32.90
C GLU A 820 6.94 11.01 -33.22
N GLY A 821 7.20 11.86 -32.21
CA GLY A 821 7.91 13.13 -32.36
C GLY A 821 7.07 14.26 -32.97
N MET A 822 5.75 14.13 -33.01
CA MET A 822 4.84 15.15 -33.56
C MET A 822 4.45 16.24 -32.54
N LEU A 823 4.65 15.99 -31.25
CA LEU A 823 4.35 16.93 -30.16
C LEU A 823 5.57 17.12 -29.27
N GLU A 824 5.81 18.35 -28.83
CA GLU A 824 6.81 18.63 -27.80
C GLU A 824 6.34 18.14 -26.42
N PRO A 825 7.27 17.89 -25.46
CA PRO A 825 6.91 17.47 -24.11
C PRO A 825 5.93 18.43 -23.42
N ASP A 826 6.20 19.74 -23.48
CA ASP A 826 5.37 20.75 -22.82
C ASP A 826 3.95 20.85 -23.41
N GLU A 827 3.82 20.70 -24.73
CA GLU A 827 2.52 20.66 -25.42
C GLU A 827 1.74 19.41 -25.04
N THR A 828 2.43 18.26 -25.03
CA THR A 828 1.86 16.98 -24.62
C THR A 828 1.32 17.07 -23.20
N ASP A 829 2.11 17.62 -22.28
CA ASP A 829 1.73 17.70 -20.87
C ASP A 829 0.52 18.62 -20.69
N ARG A 830 0.43 19.76 -21.40
CA ARG A 830 -0.77 20.61 -21.40
C ARG A 830 -2.01 19.89 -21.91
N MET A 831 -1.90 19.18 -23.04
CA MET A 831 -3.03 18.45 -23.63
C MET A 831 -3.49 17.30 -22.73
N VAL A 832 -2.54 16.55 -22.14
CA VAL A 832 -2.86 15.49 -21.18
C VAL A 832 -3.55 16.08 -19.96
N THR A 833 -3.04 17.16 -19.37
CA THR A 833 -3.69 17.82 -18.22
C THR A 833 -5.13 18.24 -18.53
N ALA A 834 -5.41 18.78 -19.72
CA ALA A 834 -6.77 19.14 -20.14
C ALA A 834 -7.70 17.93 -20.34
N VAL A 835 -7.18 16.76 -20.72
CA VAL A 835 -7.95 15.52 -20.76
C VAL A 835 -8.23 15.01 -19.34
N GLU A 836 -7.23 15.07 -18.47
CA GLU A 836 -7.32 14.63 -17.07
C GLU A 836 -8.30 15.49 -16.24
N GLU A 837 -8.38 16.80 -16.48
CA GLU A 837 -9.38 17.69 -15.86
C GLU A 837 -10.81 17.28 -16.26
N ARG A 838 -11.05 17.01 -17.56
CA ARG A 838 -12.34 16.49 -18.04
C ARG A 838 -12.65 15.10 -17.47
N MET A 839 -11.63 14.24 -17.30
CA MET A 839 -11.79 12.93 -16.68
C MET A 839 -12.29 13.07 -15.23
N LYS A 840 -11.71 14.02 -14.48
CA LYS A 840 -12.12 14.33 -13.12
C LYS A 840 -13.56 14.84 -13.04
N ASP A 841 -13.95 15.76 -13.92
CA ASP A 841 -15.33 16.27 -13.97
C ASP A 841 -16.35 15.13 -14.17
N VAL A 842 -16.02 14.16 -15.05
CA VAL A 842 -16.85 12.98 -15.29
C VAL A 842 -16.89 12.05 -14.08
N MET A 843 -15.79 11.90 -13.34
CA MET A 843 -15.75 11.10 -12.12
C MET A 843 -16.53 11.75 -10.96
N GLU A 844 -16.54 13.08 -10.87
CA GLU A 844 -17.19 13.82 -9.79
C GLU A 844 -18.66 14.18 -10.06
N SER A 845 -19.09 14.21 -11.31
CA SER A 845 -20.48 14.49 -11.67
C SER A 845 -21.46 13.46 -11.07
N SER A 846 -22.70 13.84 -10.81
CA SER A 846 -23.74 12.86 -10.50
C SER A 846 -24.08 12.00 -11.72
N LEU A 847 -24.51 10.75 -11.50
CA LEU A 847 -25.06 9.92 -12.56
C LEU A 847 -26.32 10.58 -13.15
N GLU A 848 -26.32 10.80 -14.46
CA GLU A 848 -27.51 11.21 -15.19
C GLU A 848 -28.43 9.99 -15.32
N LEU A 849 -29.46 9.95 -14.49
CA LEU A 849 -30.45 8.88 -14.49
C LEU A 849 -31.50 9.19 -15.56
N ARG A 850 -31.41 8.48 -16.69
CA ARG A 850 -32.37 8.60 -17.79
C ARG A 850 -32.92 7.21 -18.13
N ILE A 851 -34.24 7.15 -18.30
CA ILE A 851 -34.87 5.97 -18.87
C ILE A 851 -34.63 6.05 -20.39
N PRO A 852 -34.13 4.97 -21.02
CA PRO A 852 -33.90 4.95 -22.46
C PRO A 852 -35.22 5.17 -23.20
N GLU A 853 -35.16 5.99 -24.25
CA GLU A 853 -36.36 6.29 -25.04
C GLU A 853 -36.82 5.06 -25.82
N PRO A 854 -38.11 4.95 -26.16
CA PRO A 854 -38.64 3.85 -26.96
C PRO A 854 -37.82 3.56 -28.24
N GLU A 855 -37.33 4.61 -28.92
CA GLU A 855 -36.47 4.50 -30.10
C GLU A 855 -35.12 3.84 -29.80
N GLU A 856 -34.51 4.16 -28.66
CA GLU A 856 -33.22 3.59 -28.23
C GLU A 856 -33.38 2.09 -27.92
N VAL A 857 -34.47 1.71 -27.25
CA VAL A 857 -34.78 0.28 -27.00
C VAL A 857 -35.07 -0.45 -28.31
N LEU A 858 -35.81 0.17 -29.23
CA LEU A 858 -36.09 -0.44 -30.53
C LEU A 858 -34.81 -0.73 -31.32
N ARG A 859 -33.78 0.10 -31.23
CA ARG A 859 -32.48 -0.17 -31.91
C ARG A 859 -31.77 -1.42 -31.41
N GLU A 860 -32.03 -1.86 -30.18
CA GLU A 860 -31.47 -3.09 -29.61
C GLU A 860 -32.20 -4.35 -30.09
N VAL A 861 -33.43 -4.20 -30.61
CA VAL A 861 -34.26 -5.31 -31.10
C VAL A 861 -33.66 -5.92 -32.36
N THR A 862 -33.52 -7.25 -32.35
CA THR A 862 -32.80 -8.03 -33.38
C THR A 862 -33.21 -7.74 -34.83
N TRP A 863 -34.50 -7.49 -35.10
CA TRP A 863 -35.02 -7.23 -36.45
C TRP A 863 -35.15 -5.74 -36.82
N VAL A 864 -34.97 -4.84 -35.85
CA VAL A 864 -34.92 -3.38 -36.07
C VAL A 864 -33.49 -2.90 -36.26
N LYS A 865 -32.52 -3.65 -35.73
CA LYS A 865 -31.10 -3.32 -35.78
C LYS A 865 -30.62 -3.09 -37.22
N GLY A 866 -30.15 -1.88 -37.50
CA GLY A 866 -29.64 -1.47 -38.82
C GLY A 866 -30.68 -0.83 -39.74
N LEU A 867 -31.95 -0.68 -39.32
CA LEU A 867 -32.95 0.06 -40.07
C LEU A 867 -32.74 1.58 -39.99
N PRO A 868 -33.16 2.35 -41.03
CA PRO A 868 -33.09 3.82 -41.00
C PRO A 868 -33.96 4.42 -39.90
N ASP A 869 -33.51 5.54 -39.30
CA ASP A 869 -34.24 6.23 -38.21
C ASP A 869 -35.69 6.58 -38.58
N ARG A 870 -35.95 6.94 -39.85
CA ARG A 870 -37.31 7.21 -40.35
C ARG A 870 -38.28 6.04 -40.13
N VAL A 871 -37.81 4.80 -40.24
CA VAL A 871 -38.63 3.60 -40.04
C VAL A 871 -38.87 3.38 -38.55
N ILE A 872 -37.85 3.60 -37.72
CA ILE A 872 -37.93 3.45 -36.26
C ILE A 872 -38.92 4.45 -35.66
N SER A 873 -38.79 5.74 -35.98
CA SER A 873 -39.72 6.77 -35.48
C SER A 873 -41.15 6.49 -35.91
N LYS A 874 -41.37 5.97 -37.13
CA LYS A 874 -42.70 5.58 -37.60
C LYS A 874 -43.29 4.39 -36.82
N ILE A 875 -42.47 3.42 -36.43
CA ILE A 875 -42.89 2.32 -35.55
C ILE A 875 -43.32 2.87 -34.20
N VAL A 876 -42.57 3.82 -33.64
CA VAL A 876 -42.92 4.47 -32.36
C VAL A 876 -44.23 5.25 -32.49
N ASP A 877 -44.38 6.07 -33.53
CA ASP A 877 -45.59 6.88 -33.77
C ASP A 877 -46.87 6.04 -33.91
N LEU A 878 -46.75 4.84 -34.49
CA LEU A 878 -47.86 3.90 -34.67
C LEU A 878 -48.05 2.93 -33.50
N SER A 879 -47.20 3.03 -32.48
CA SER A 879 -47.26 2.20 -31.28
C SER A 879 -47.94 2.91 -30.12
N GLU A 880 -48.70 2.15 -29.33
CA GLU A 880 -49.33 2.63 -28.10
C GLU A 880 -48.50 2.17 -26.89
N GLN A 881 -48.09 3.09 -26.03
CA GLN A 881 -47.40 2.72 -24.80
C GLN A 881 -48.39 2.14 -23.78
N ARG A 882 -48.19 0.89 -23.38
CA ARG A 882 -49.00 0.20 -22.36
C ARG A 882 -48.17 -0.15 -21.13
N SER A 883 -48.80 -0.08 -19.96
CA SER A 883 -48.18 -0.43 -18.68
C SER A 883 -48.98 -1.52 -17.97
N TYR A 884 -48.28 -2.48 -17.41
CA TYR A 884 -48.80 -3.66 -16.72
C TYR A 884 -48.18 -3.78 -15.33
N ASN A 885 -48.96 -4.19 -14.34
CA ASN A 885 -48.47 -4.51 -13.00
C ASN A 885 -47.95 -5.95 -12.95
N SER A 886 -47.09 -6.24 -11.98
CA SER A 886 -46.63 -7.62 -11.74
C SER A 886 -47.83 -8.54 -11.49
N GLY A 887 -47.85 -9.70 -12.16
CA GLY A 887 -48.94 -10.67 -12.17
C GLY A 887 -50.00 -10.44 -13.25
N ASP A 888 -50.02 -9.28 -13.92
CA ASP A 888 -51.00 -9.02 -14.98
C ASP A 888 -50.78 -9.95 -16.17
N ARG A 889 -51.88 -10.47 -16.74
CA ARG A 889 -51.84 -11.28 -17.95
C ARG A 889 -51.85 -10.37 -19.17
N ILE A 890 -50.77 -10.41 -19.94
CA ILE A 890 -50.58 -9.58 -21.14
C ILE A 890 -51.14 -10.27 -22.39
N MET A 891 -50.93 -11.58 -22.52
CA MET A 891 -51.47 -12.40 -23.61
C MET A 891 -51.93 -13.77 -23.09
N GLU A 892 -52.98 -14.31 -23.71
CA GLU A 892 -53.55 -15.62 -23.38
C GLU A 892 -53.37 -16.60 -24.53
N GLN A 893 -52.89 -17.81 -24.21
CA GLN A 893 -52.70 -18.90 -25.16
C GLN A 893 -54.03 -19.26 -25.84
N GLY A 894 -54.02 -19.41 -27.16
CA GLY A 894 -55.21 -19.68 -27.98
C GLY A 894 -56.04 -18.43 -28.31
N GLY A 895 -55.70 -17.26 -27.76
CA GLY A 895 -56.33 -15.98 -28.09
C GLY A 895 -56.05 -15.50 -29.52
N ALA A 896 -56.77 -14.46 -29.94
CA ALA A 896 -56.60 -13.83 -31.25
C ALA A 896 -55.25 -13.07 -31.38
N GLY A 897 -54.74 -12.98 -32.61
CA GLY A 897 -53.53 -12.25 -32.98
C GLY A 897 -53.79 -10.77 -33.28
N ASP A 898 -54.17 -10.00 -32.28
CA ASP A 898 -54.56 -8.58 -32.38
C ASP A 898 -53.39 -7.57 -32.38
N GLY A 899 -52.18 -8.03 -32.09
CA GLY A 899 -50.98 -7.18 -32.11
C GLY A 899 -49.74 -7.85 -31.54
N MET A 900 -48.67 -7.08 -31.39
CA MET A 900 -47.41 -7.51 -30.79
C MET A 900 -46.92 -6.45 -29.81
N ILE A 901 -46.05 -6.86 -28.87
CA ILE A 901 -45.43 -5.96 -27.92
C ILE A 901 -43.91 -5.96 -28.07
N VAL A 902 -43.32 -4.80 -27.83
CA VAL A 902 -41.89 -4.63 -27.57
C VAL A 902 -41.73 -4.15 -26.14
N ILE A 903 -41.05 -4.94 -25.30
CA ILE A 903 -40.86 -4.60 -23.89
C ILE A 903 -39.85 -3.46 -23.79
N THR A 904 -40.27 -2.30 -23.31
CA THR A 904 -39.38 -1.16 -23.06
C THR A 904 -38.87 -1.15 -21.62
N ARG A 905 -39.61 -1.74 -20.69
CA ARG A 905 -39.23 -1.87 -19.27
C ARG A 905 -39.86 -3.12 -18.64
N GLY A 906 -39.12 -3.77 -17.73
CA GLY A 906 -39.58 -4.92 -16.95
C GLY A 906 -39.35 -6.28 -17.61
N SER A 907 -39.76 -7.35 -16.93
CA SER A 907 -39.70 -8.73 -17.39
C SER A 907 -41.09 -9.35 -17.50
N VAL A 908 -41.24 -10.28 -18.44
CA VAL A 908 -42.44 -11.11 -18.58
C VAL A 908 -42.06 -12.58 -18.57
N GLN A 909 -42.96 -13.39 -18.03
CA GLN A 909 -42.88 -14.82 -17.99
C GLN A 909 -43.74 -15.41 -19.12
N VAL A 910 -43.13 -16.25 -19.96
CA VAL A 910 -43.81 -16.96 -21.05
C VAL A 910 -44.09 -18.39 -20.61
N ALA A 911 -45.37 -18.80 -20.60
CA ALA A 911 -45.81 -20.11 -20.14
C ALA A 911 -46.69 -20.84 -21.17
N ILE A 912 -46.47 -22.13 -21.37
CA ILE A 912 -47.33 -23.00 -22.19
C ILE A 912 -48.04 -23.95 -21.22
N GLY A 913 -49.35 -23.80 -21.07
CA GLY A 913 -50.08 -24.39 -19.94
C GLY A 913 -49.54 -23.85 -18.60
N ASP A 914 -49.18 -24.76 -17.69
CA ASP A 914 -48.60 -24.42 -16.36
C ASP A 914 -47.06 -24.38 -16.37
N LEU A 915 -46.42 -24.72 -17.49
CA LEU A 915 -44.96 -24.77 -17.60
C LEU A 915 -44.42 -23.42 -18.07
N VAL A 916 -43.57 -22.79 -17.26
CA VAL A 916 -42.80 -21.60 -17.62
C VAL A 916 -41.69 -22.00 -18.57
N VAL A 917 -41.71 -21.45 -19.78
CA VAL A 917 -40.84 -21.84 -20.89
C VAL A 917 -39.74 -20.81 -21.14
N ASP A 918 -39.99 -19.53 -20.82
CA ASP A 918 -38.99 -18.46 -21.00
C ASP A 918 -39.27 -17.28 -20.06
N LEU A 919 -38.25 -16.45 -19.81
CA LEU A 919 -38.37 -15.16 -19.11
C LEU A 919 -37.73 -14.09 -19.99
N LEU A 920 -38.54 -13.15 -20.46
CA LEU A 920 -38.17 -12.17 -21.48
C LEU A 920 -38.14 -10.76 -20.88
N GLY A 921 -36.99 -10.09 -20.99
CA GLY A 921 -36.77 -8.74 -20.50
C GLY A 921 -36.93 -7.65 -21.56
N ARG A 922 -36.41 -6.46 -21.25
CA ARG A 922 -36.33 -5.30 -22.16
C ARG A 922 -35.75 -5.68 -23.53
N GLY A 923 -36.32 -5.11 -24.60
CA GLY A 923 -35.95 -5.37 -26.00
C GLY A 923 -36.52 -6.68 -26.56
N ALA A 924 -37.17 -7.51 -25.75
CA ALA A 924 -37.84 -8.70 -26.24
C ALA A 924 -39.14 -8.33 -26.98
N VAL A 925 -39.42 -9.12 -28.01
CA VAL A 925 -40.60 -8.98 -28.87
C VAL A 925 -41.46 -10.23 -28.75
N ILE A 926 -42.76 -9.99 -28.57
CA ILE A 926 -43.74 -11.03 -28.27
C ILE A 926 -44.99 -10.80 -29.09
N GLY A 927 -45.49 -11.86 -29.71
CA GLY A 927 -46.71 -11.85 -30.51
C GLY A 927 -46.48 -11.64 -32.01
N GLU A 928 -45.23 -11.57 -32.45
CA GLU A 928 -44.83 -11.43 -33.84
C GLU A 928 -45.38 -12.56 -34.73
N MET A 929 -45.43 -13.78 -34.19
CA MET A 929 -45.93 -14.95 -34.92
C MET A 929 -47.40 -14.80 -35.32
N SER A 930 -48.22 -14.31 -34.39
CA SER A 930 -49.66 -14.11 -34.62
C SER A 930 -49.94 -12.95 -35.57
N VAL A 931 -49.16 -11.86 -35.48
CA VAL A 931 -49.27 -10.69 -36.38
C VAL A 931 -48.92 -11.05 -37.83
N LEU A 932 -47.90 -11.90 -38.03
CA LEU A 932 -47.37 -12.21 -39.36
C LEU A 932 -48.09 -13.37 -40.04
N ALA A 933 -48.30 -14.48 -39.33
CA ALA A 933 -48.85 -15.71 -39.91
C ALA A 933 -50.34 -15.91 -39.59
N GLY A 934 -50.98 -15.02 -38.83
CA GLY A 934 -52.39 -15.12 -38.47
C GLY A 934 -52.72 -16.30 -37.54
N VAL A 935 -51.70 -16.88 -36.87
CA VAL A 935 -51.88 -18.01 -35.97
C VAL A 935 -52.36 -17.57 -34.57
N PRO A 936 -53.17 -18.38 -33.86
CA PRO A 936 -53.52 -18.11 -32.47
C PRO A 936 -52.29 -17.98 -31.57
N ARG A 937 -52.42 -17.27 -30.45
CA ARG A 937 -51.32 -17.10 -29.49
C ARG A 937 -50.80 -18.46 -29.02
N THR A 938 -49.49 -18.67 -29.08
CA THR A 938 -48.86 -19.97 -28.78
C THR A 938 -48.57 -20.20 -27.30
N ALA A 939 -48.53 -19.14 -26.49
CA ALA A 939 -48.21 -19.18 -25.07
C ALA A 939 -48.94 -18.07 -24.29
N ASN A 940 -49.09 -18.28 -22.98
CA ASN A 940 -49.47 -17.26 -22.01
C ASN A 940 -48.29 -16.34 -21.72
N VAL A 941 -48.55 -15.05 -21.54
CA VAL A 941 -47.53 -14.05 -21.22
C VAL A 941 -48.00 -13.28 -20.00
N LEU A 942 -47.26 -13.40 -18.90
CA LEU A 942 -47.57 -12.80 -17.61
C LEU A 942 -46.48 -11.78 -17.26
N ALA A 943 -46.85 -10.63 -16.73
CA ALA A 943 -45.89 -9.66 -16.22
C ALA A 943 -45.21 -10.22 -14.96
N ASP A 944 -43.89 -10.40 -15.00
CA ASP A 944 -43.10 -10.86 -13.85
C ASP A 944 -42.79 -9.68 -12.92
N THR A 945 -42.35 -8.55 -13.49
CA THR A 945 -42.26 -7.25 -12.81
C THR A 945 -43.34 -6.27 -13.30
N SER A 946 -43.33 -5.01 -12.84
CA SER A 946 -44.06 -3.97 -13.56
C SER A 946 -43.43 -3.78 -14.94
N VAL A 947 -44.26 -3.84 -15.99
CA VAL A 947 -43.81 -3.86 -17.39
C VAL A 947 -44.36 -2.65 -18.12
N THR A 948 -43.51 -1.97 -18.88
CA THR A 948 -43.92 -0.99 -19.89
C THR A 948 -43.54 -1.53 -21.25
N ALA A 949 -44.46 -1.48 -22.21
CA ALA A 949 -44.25 -2.01 -23.54
C ALA A 949 -44.88 -1.11 -24.61
N LEU A 950 -44.29 -1.13 -25.80
CA LEU A 950 -44.90 -0.58 -27.00
C LEU A 950 -45.82 -1.64 -27.60
N TRP A 951 -47.11 -1.35 -27.67
CA TRP A 951 -48.10 -2.17 -28.34
C TRP A 951 -48.25 -1.72 -29.79
N LEU A 952 -48.06 -2.65 -30.72
CA LEU A 952 -48.28 -2.46 -32.14
C LEU A 952 -49.43 -3.36 -32.60
N SER A 953 -50.50 -2.77 -33.12
CA SER A 953 -51.60 -3.54 -33.69
C SER A 953 -51.15 -4.26 -34.97
N THR A 954 -51.86 -5.35 -35.31
CA THR A 954 -51.60 -6.10 -36.54
C THR A 954 -51.71 -5.20 -37.79
N GLU A 955 -52.70 -4.30 -37.81
CA GLU A 955 -52.91 -3.35 -38.91
C GLU A 955 -51.75 -2.35 -39.04
N SER A 956 -51.33 -1.73 -37.93
CA SER A 956 -50.21 -0.79 -37.91
C SER A 956 -48.92 -1.46 -38.37
N MET A 957 -48.65 -2.69 -37.92
CA MET A 957 -47.45 -3.41 -38.31
C MET A 957 -47.44 -3.77 -39.80
N GLN A 958 -48.57 -4.25 -40.34
CA GLN A 958 -48.71 -4.54 -41.77
C GLN A 958 -48.52 -3.28 -42.62
N GLN A 959 -49.02 -2.13 -42.15
CA GLN A 959 -48.79 -0.84 -42.81
C GLN A 959 -47.30 -0.52 -42.92
N VAL A 960 -46.54 -0.57 -41.82
CA VAL A 960 -45.09 -0.28 -41.84
C VAL A 960 -44.33 -1.29 -42.70
N MET A 961 -44.70 -2.58 -42.66
CA MET A 961 -44.07 -3.62 -43.48
C MET A 961 -44.30 -3.44 -44.98
N SER A 962 -45.48 -2.95 -45.39
CA SER A 962 -45.78 -2.69 -46.80
C SER A 962 -44.91 -1.58 -47.39
N GLU A 963 -44.47 -0.65 -46.54
CA GLU A 963 -43.64 0.49 -46.93
C GLU A 963 -42.13 0.23 -46.81
N SER A 964 -41.72 -0.84 -46.13
CA SER A 964 -40.30 -1.20 -45.92
C SER A 964 -40.04 -2.70 -46.12
N SER A 965 -39.41 -3.02 -47.26
CA SER A 965 -38.98 -4.39 -47.58
C SER A 965 -37.94 -4.94 -46.60
N ASP A 966 -37.07 -4.07 -46.09
CA ASP A 966 -35.97 -4.43 -45.18
C ASP A 966 -36.51 -4.83 -43.80
N LEU A 967 -37.52 -4.09 -43.32
CA LEU A 967 -38.23 -4.44 -42.09
C LEU A 967 -38.99 -5.77 -42.25
N SER A 968 -39.72 -5.91 -43.36
CA SER A 968 -40.49 -7.12 -43.64
C SER A 968 -39.60 -8.37 -43.66
N SER A 969 -38.48 -8.33 -44.39
CA SER A 969 -37.55 -9.47 -44.47
C SER A 969 -36.91 -9.82 -43.11
N SER A 970 -36.48 -8.82 -42.34
CA SER A 970 -35.86 -9.01 -41.01
C SER A 970 -36.85 -9.60 -39.99
N LEU A 971 -38.09 -9.13 -40.02
CA LEU A 971 -39.15 -9.61 -39.14
C LEU A 971 -39.59 -11.03 -39.51
N TRP A 972 -39.75 -11.34 -40.80
CA TRP A 972 -40.03 -12.69 -41.28
C TRP A 972 -38.92 -13.68 -40.95
N LYS A 973 -37.64 -13.28 -41.04
CA LYS A 973 -36.50 -14.11 -40.64
C LYS A 973 -36.57 -14.50 -39.15
N THR A 974 -36.89 -13.53 -38.30
CA THR A 974 -37.00 -13.73 -36.85
C THR A 974 -38.19 -14.64 -36.52
N ALA A 975 -39.37 -14.35 -37.08
CA ALA A 975 -40.56 -15.16 -36.87
C ALA A 975 -40.41 -16.57 -37.44
N GLY A 976 -39.83 -16.71 -38.64
CA GLY A 976 -39.61 -18.01 -39.28
C GLY A 976 -38.71 -18.93 -38.45
N SER A 977 -37.69 -18.38 -37.81
CA SER A 977 -36.84 -19.13 -36.87
C SER A 977 -37.63 -19.64 -35.66
N ARG A 978 -38.54 -18.81 -35.09
CA ARG A 978 -39.41 -19.22 -33.98
C ARG A 978 -40.47 -20.24 -34.39
N PHE A 979 -41.07 -20.10 -35.58
CA PHE A 979 -41.98 -21.11 -36.13
C PHE A 979 -41.28 -22.45 -36.33
N ALA A 980 -40.06 -22.43 -36.88
CA ALA A 980 -39.24 -23.61 -37.05
C ALA A 980 -38.87 -24.24 -35.71
N GLU A 981 -38.48 -23.45 -34.70
CA GLU A 981 -38.21 -23.93 -33.34
C GLU A 981 -39.42 -24.66 -32.74
N ASN A 982 -40.61 -24.05 -32.78
CA ASN A 982 -41.83 -24.63 -32.21
C ASN A 982 -42.25 -25.94 -32.88
N ILE A 983 -42.09 -26.05 -34.21
CA ILE A 983 -42.53 -27.24 -34.96
C ILE A 983 -41.49 -28.36 -34.87
N ILE A 984 -40.20 -28.02 -34.98
CA ILE A 984 -39.10 -28.99 -35.11
C ILE A 984 -38.66 -29.51 -33.73
N SER A 985 -38.74 -28.71 -32.66
CA SER A 985 -38.29 -29.10 -31.31
C SER A 985 -38.94 -30.39 -30.77
N SER A 986 -40.13 -30.73 -31.26
CA SER A 986 -40.85 -31.94 -30.87
C SER A 986 -40.52 -33.18 -31.71
N ARG A 987 -39.68 -33.07 -32.74
CA ARG A 987 -39.37 -34.13 -33.71
C ARG A 987 -37.94 -34.63 -33.61
N ASP A 988 -37.73 -35.92 -33.89
CA ASP A 988 -36.38 -36.50 -34.00
C ASP A 988 -35.67 -36.01 -35.28
N PRO A 989 -34.34 -35.76 -35.25
CA PRO A 989 -33.41 -35.94 -34.13
C PRO A 989 -33.34 -34.76 -33.14
N TYR A 990 -34.06 -33.67 -33.40
CA TYR A 990 -33.95 -32.40 -32.69
C TYR A 990 -34.52 -32.42 -31.26
N ARG A 991 -35.39 -33.39 -30.96
CA ARG A 991 -35.97 -33.60 -29.63
C ARG A 991 -34.92 -33.82 -28.53
N GLN A 992 -33.74 -34.33 -28.88
CA GLN A 992 -32.63 -34.56 -27.94
C GLN A 992 -31.70 -33.35 -27.80
N TRP A 993 -31.89 -32.31 -28.61
CA TRP A 993 -31.03 -31.13 -28.59
C TRP A 993 -31.43 -30.20 -27.45
N THR A 994 -30.44 -29.56 -26.84
CA THR A 994 -30.70 -28.43 -25.95
C THR A 994 -31.23 -27.24 -26.76
N GLN A 995 -32.05 -26.39 -26.13
CA GLN A 995 -32.65 -25.23 -26.79
C GLN A 995 -31.62 -24.30 -27.44
N ILE A 996 -30.43 -24.16 -26.83
CA ILE A 996 -29.32 -23.36 -27.36
C ILE A 996 -28.74 -23.98 -28.64
N GLN A 997 -28.57 -25.30 -28.68
CA GLN A 997 -28.09 -26.01 -29.87
C GLN A 997 -29.07 -25.84 -31.05
N LEU A 998 -30.37 -25.98 -30.77
CA LEU A 998 -31.42 -25.81 -31.77
C LEU A 998 -31.49 -24.36 -32.30
N ARG A 999 -31.51 -23.36 -31.42
CA ARG A 999 -31.53 -21.93 -31.81
C ARG A 999 -30.29 -21.54 -32.64
N ARG A 1000 -29.10 -22.05 -32.28
CA ARG A 1000 -27.87 -21.79 -33.04
C ARG A 1000 -27.96 -22.34 -34.46
N TRP A 1001 -28.52 -23.54 -34.63
CA TRP A 1001 -28.71 -24.16 -35.94
C TRP A 1001 -29.78 -23.43 -36.78
N LEU A 1002 -30.87 -23.00 -36.15
CA LEU A 1002 -31.95 -22.24 -36.81
C LEU A 1002 -31.50 -20.85 -37.29
N ASN A 1003 -30.57 -20.20 -36.58
CA ASN A 1003 -30.04 -18.88 -36.98
C ASN A 1003 -29.35 -18.87 -38.36
N GLU A 1004 -28.88 -20.02 -38.82
CA GLU A 1004 -28.26 -20.19 -40.14
C GLU A 1004 -29.29 -20.47 -41.26
N GLY A 1005 -30.58 -20.47 -40.92
CA GLY A 1005 -31.69 -20.61 -41.87
C GLY A 1005 -32.09 -19.28 -42.52
N SER A 1006 -32.81 -19.39 -43.64
CA SER A 1006 -33.31 -18.25 -44.42
C SER A 1006 -34.80 -18.39 -44.70
N VAL A 1007 -35.52 -17.28 -44.75
CA VAL A 1007 -36.92 -17.26 -45.17
C VAL A 1007 -37.00 -16.82 -46.63
N ILE A 1008 -37.61 -17.65 -47.48
CA ILE A 1008 -37.88 -17.36 -48.88
C ILE A 1008 -39.36 -17.08 -49.11
N SER A 1009 -39.68 -16.37 -50.19
CA SER A 1009 -41.04 -16.01 -50.59
C SER A 1009 -41.25 -16.38 -52.07
N PRO A 1010 -41.56 -17.64 -52.38
CA PRO A 1010 -41.77 -18.07 -53.77
C PRO A 1010 -42.98 -17.39 -54.40
N GLU A 1011 -42.95 -17.22 -55.72
CA GLU A 1011 -44.10 -16.76 -56.49
C GLU A 1011 -45.21 -17.82 -56.50
N ASP A 1012 -46.47 -17.39 -56.65
CA ASP A 1012 -47.61 -18.30 -56.68
C ASP A 1012 -47.47 -19.28 -57.88
N GLY A 1013 -47.40 -20.57 -57.59
CA GLY A 1013 -47.17 -21.64 -58.58
C GLY A 1013 -45.71 -21.99 -58.83
N GLU A 1014 -44.75 -21.30 -58.21
CA GLU A 1014 -43.32 -21.61 -58.30
C GLU A 1014 -43.00 -22.96 -57.61
N LYS A 1015 -42.22 -23.79 -58.28
CA LYS A 1015 -41.70 -25.05 -57.72
C LYS A 1015 -40.39 -24.79 -57.00
N VAL A 1016 -40.34 -25.11 -55.71
CA VAL A 1016 -39.12 -24.99 -54.91
C VAL A 1016 -38.55 -26.37 -54.61
N ASP A 1017 -37.25 -26.54 -54.84
CA ASP A 1017 -36.50 -27.74 -54.46
C ASP A 1017 -36.13 -27.71 -52.96
N LEU A 1018 -36.72 -28.65 -52.24
CA LEU A 1018 -36.61 -28.85 -50.80
C LEU A 1018 -35.74 -30.08 -50.45
N TYR A 1019 -35.18 -30.78 -51.44
CA TYR A 1019 -34.41 -31.99 -51.20
C TYR A 1019 -33.20 -31.74 -50.29
N GLY A 1020 -33.10 -32.53 -49.22
CA GLY A 1020 -32.03 -32.42 -48.22
C GLY A 1020 -32.12 -31.19 -47.32
N LYS A 1021 -33.17 -30.36 -47.43
CA LYS A 1021 -33.38 -29.16 -46.61
C LYS A 1021 -34.49 -29.41 -45.60
N THR A 1022 -34.35 -28.86 -44.41
CA THR A 1022 -35.46 -28.75 -43.46
C THR A 1022 -36.28 -27.52 -43.83
N ALA A 1023 -37.53 -27.75 -44.23
CA ALA A 1023 -38.42 -26.72 -44.75
C ALA A 1023 -39.69 -26.60 -43.90
N VAL A 1024 -40.00 -25.39 -43.45
CA VAL A 1024 -41.22 -25.10 -42.67
C VAL A 1024 -42.02 -24.04 -43.40
N LEU A 1025 -43.25 -24.38 -43.79
CA LEU A 1025 -44.23 -23.42 -44.29
C LEU A 1025 -44.70 -22.56 -43.11
N ILE A 1026 -44.41 -21.27 -43.14
CA ILE A 1026 -44.70 -20.31 -42.08
C ILE A 1026 -46.04 -19.62 -42.32
N ALA A 1027 -46.32 -19.24 -43.58
CA ALA A 1027 -47.54 -18.57 -44.02
C ALA A 1027 -47.89 -19.00 -45.45
N GLY A 1028 -49.16 -18.88 -45.84
CA GLY A 1028 -49.69 -19.26 -47.16
C GLY A 1028 -50.15 -20.72 -47.22
N THR A 1029 -50.32 -21.23 -48.45
CA THR A 1029 -50.74 -22.60 -48.74
C THR A 1029 -49.71 -23.32 -49.60
N VAL A 1030 -49.61 -24.64 -49.41
CA VAL A 1030 -48.73 -25.52 -50.19
C VAL A 1030 -49.54 -26.62 -50.82
N ASN A 1031 -49.24 -26.94 -52.07
CA ASN A 1031 -49.77 -28.12 -52.75
C ASN A 1031 -48.67 -29.17 -52.84
N LEU A 1032 -48.87 -30.31 -52.17
CA LEU A 1032 -47.90 -31.41 -52.16
C LEU A 1032 -48.13 -32.36 -53.33
N PRO A 1033 -47.08 -32.98 -53.89
CA PRO A 1033 -47.22 -33.99 -54.94
C PRO A 1033 -48.09 -35.16 -54.45
N GLY A 1034 -49.25 -35.38 -55.08
CA GLY A 1034 -50.15 -36.49 -54.78
C GLY A 1034 -51.28 -36.22 -53.77
N GLN A 1035 -51.50 -34.95 -53.36
CA GLN A 1035 -52.68 -34.54 -52.59
C GLN A 1035 -53.56 -33.59 -53.42
N ASP A 1036 -54.89 -33.81 -53.39
CA ASP A 1036 -55.86 -32.99 -54.16
C ASP A 1036 -56.25 -31.68 -53.45
N GLN A 1037 -55.90 -31.52 -52.16
CA GLN A 1037 -56.21 -30.32 -51.38
C GLN A 1037 -54.95 -29.59 -50.91
N PRO A 1038 -54.88 -28.26 -51.09
CA PRO A 1038 -53.77 -27.46 -50.58
C PRO A 1038 -53.78 -27.46 -49.05
N MET A 1039 -52.61 -27.63 -48.44
CA MET A 1039 -52.42 -27.56 -47.00
C MET A 1039 -52.03 -26.16 -46.57
N THR A 1040 -52.48 -25.75 -45.39
CA THR A 1040 -52.28 -24.40 -44.86
C THR A 1040 -51.13 -24.37 -43.84
N ALA A 1041 -50.42 -23.24 -43.79
CA ALA A 1041 -49.43 -22.96 -42.75
C ALA A 1041 -50.05 -22.90 -41.33
N PRO A 1042 -49.27 -23.13 -40.25
CA PRO A 1042 -47.85 -23.48 -40.25
C PRO A 1042 -47.62 -25.01 -40.27
N LEU A 1043 -46.68 -25.48 -41.10
CA LEU A 1043 -46.47 -26.91 -41.34
C LEU A 1043 -45.01 -27.26 -41.69
N LEU A 1044 -44.51 -28.39 -41.18
CA LEU A 1044 -43.23 -28.97 -41.63
C LEU A 1044 -43.41 -29.67 -42.98
N LEU A 1045 -42.58 -29.33 -43.95
CA LEU A 1045 -42.56 -29.92 -45.28
C LEU A 1045 -41.50 -31.01 -45.33
N ASP A 1046 -41.93 -32.25 -45.56
CA ASP A 1046 -41.07 -33.43 -45.71
C ASP A 1046 -41.24 -34.04 -47.10
N VAL A 1047 -40.93 -33.24 -48.12
CA VAL A 1047 -41.04 -33.59 -49.54
C VAL A 1047 -39.85 -33.03 -50.33
N ALA A 1048 -39.52 -33.63 -51.47
CA ALA A 1048 -38.43 -33.15 -52.32
C ALA A 1048 -38.80 -31.88 -53.11
N GLU A 1049 -40.06 -31.74 -53.52
CA GLU A 1049 -40.56 -30.56 -54.25
C GLU A 1049 -41.96 -30.20 -53.76
N ALA A 1050 -42.27 -28.91 -53.72
CA ALA A 1050 -43.62 -28.40 -53.45
C ALA A 1050 -43.92 -27.13 -54.26
N THR A 1051 -45.19 -26.92 -54.58
CA THR A 1051 -45.70 -25.68 -55.20
C THR A 1051 -46.48 -24.87 -54.19
N PHE A 1052 -46.28 -23.55 -54.19
CA PHE A 1052 -46.82 -22.67 -53.17
C PHE A 1052 -47.83 -21.67 -53.73
N SER A 1053 -48.77 -21.23 -52.90
CA SER A 1053 -49.78 -20.24 -53.26
C SER A 1053 -50.15 -19.35 -52.06
N SER A 1054 -50.79 -18.22 -52.35
CA SER A 1054 -51.28 -17.27 -51.33
C SER A 1054 -50.16 -16.58 -50.55
N GLN A 1055 -49.14 -16.07 -51.26
CA GLN A 1055 -47.98 -15.38 -50.68
C GLN A 1055 -47.24 -16.20 -49.63
N ALA A 1056 -46.85 -17.41 -50.01
CA ALA A 1056 -46.22 -18.33 -49.07
C ALA A 1056 -44.88 -17.81 -48.54
N LYS A 1057 -44.61 -18.09 -47.26
CA LYS A 1057 -43.33 -17.82 -46.59
C LYS A 1057 -42.77 -19.14 -46.09
N ILE A 1058 -41.55 -19.47 -46.48
CA ILE A 1058 -40.93 -20.77 -46.15
C ILE A 1058 -39.62 -20.52 -45.45
N PHE A 1059 -39.46 -21.09 -44.26
CA PHE A 1059 -38.16 -21.19 -43.61
C PHE A 1059 -37.41 -22.39 -44.18
N LEU A 1060 -36.18 -22.16 -44.65
CA LEU A 1060 -35.30 -23.19 -45.19
C LEU A 1060 -33.99 -23.23 -44.42
N ARG A 1061 -33.57 -24.43 -44.05
CA ARG A 1061 -32.21 -24.72 -43.56
C ARG A 1061 -31.65 -25.93 -44.31
N SER A 1062 -30.45 -25.77 -44.88
CA SER A 1062 -29.70 -26.84 -45.56
C SER A 1062 -28.85 -27.65 -44.60
#